data_AF-A0CZW2-F1
#
_entry.id   AF-A0CZW2-F1
#
_cell.length_a   1.000
_cell.length_b   1.000
_cell.length_c   1.000
_cell.angle_alpha   90.00
_cell.angle_beta   90.00
_cell.angle_gamma   90.00
#
_symmetry.space_group_name_H-M   'P 1'
#
loop_
_entity.id
_entity.type
_entity.pdbx_description
1 polymer ?
#
loop_
_entity_poly.entity_id
_entity_poly.type
_entity_poly.pdbx_seq_one_letter_code
_entity_poly.pdbx_strand_id
1 'polypeptide(L)'
;MNQSTNKQHQSHKDDQVDQHGQGAHGQGYQSQQLQQSHPEIEKQPDHSQHQHLHNDQSHHQHSNHGHQDGDHQIHNTSHDHHEGHYNPLQMPCDWEIARKHALSRRTAWEKKKDPMKTLQIETCPCCGFEVDREDIPYCSDPMALSFLGSGFTLFYNYLKYCIIILFIQLLVKQLHNLYTNFNGSYCSHIKREKMEGHIIEEPYCPDSIFLQLSLANKLDNREALEMMQVLNFISIFIIMFVLIYFRKSQRQIDTTIDEEQLTPADYTICVKNIPTGLSVDYKYELKNLFENYSVLDSTKQIIVRKVVLVYDIEEIIVLEKKLDDLLQSKKDAIKQSNFNFHHESVQKIDEEIEHLEHQIHKIEEEYETHNTNFAGIAFISFDDESMKQLVLQDNPHTQWERMRSHVNRGKLRSLTNNDLQWNGQKLFLEQAPEPNDVDWEFIHITTSEKIFKRVRAWVYYILFESAAFFIIYLISHRLALLGDEAHEEELKGKLDEDTKRKINIMSFSISMTIVLFNKFGVAKIVHYIVDDEKISNKTKFQISFVYKYALALFLNAAIISFLVDIVILKNVKGAGGFIQNESQIFVLNAIFPPFIWCVDPWSLCKNIWRKYIMSKGDKALLTQQEANKLMEEPDYLSAKRYSDVMKTMWFTFMYGTAIPLGTLFSAFGILIYYFVDYYNILRRRTVKESISIQLSTEMIEMLEYIIAWCAFGEMIMTYTFFKEVSKIDILLIVLAILYQQLPMEDISEYLFPVENNEEIKPYAEGSASFDTDYDRENPVTKHKALAQWNKRQQSAENPNPKNKKILAQQDEFGYAGDGHFGRR
;
A
#
# COMPACT_ATOMS: atom_id res chain seq x y z
N MET A 1 -56.71 7.93 -5.82
CA MET A 1 -57.75 8.93 -6.13
C MET A 1 -57.20 9.86 -7.19
N ASN A 2 -57.82 9.83 -8.39
CA ASN A 2 -58.08 10.88 -9.39
C ASN A 2 -57.17 12.13 -9.42
N GLN A 3 -56.75 12.74 -10.54
CA GLN A 3 -57.11 12.70 -11.97
C GLN A 3 -56.07 13.64 -12.65
N SER A 4 -55.31 13.20 -13.66
CA SER A 4 -55.47 13.58 -15.07
C SER A 4 -56.15 14.93 -15.39
N THR A 5 -55.43 15.84 -16.09
CA THR A 5 -55.74 16.42 -17.42
C THR A 5 -54.85 17.66 -17.66
N ASN A 6 -53.94 17.70 -18.64
CA ASN A 6 -54.11 17.78 -20.09
C ASN A 6 -54.56 19.19 -20.57
N LYS A 7 -53.65 19.94 -21.23
CA LYS A 7 -53.90 20.56 -22.56
C LYS A 7 -52.69 21.31 -23.12
N GLN A 8 -52.43 20.99 -24.38
CA GLN A 8 -51.47 21.56 -25.33
C GLN A 8 -52.00 22.86 -25.99
N HIS A 9 -51.08 23.46 -26.77
CA HIS A 9 -51.27 24.28 -27.99
C HIS A 9 -51.50 25.79 -27.78
N GLN A 10 -50.97 26.69 -28.63
CA GLN A 10 -49.90 26.71 -29.63
C GLN A 10 -49.83 28.16 -30.16
N SER A 11 -48.63 28.57 -30.58
CA SER A 11 -48.35 29.44 -31.74
C SER A 11 -48.40 30.97 -31.67
N HIS A 12 -47.41 31.51 -32.42
CA HIS A 12 -47.27 32.83 -33.05
C HIS A 12 -46.84 34.01 -32.18
N LYS A 13 -45.98 34.92 -32.65
CA LYS A 13 -44.89 35.01 -33.66
C LYS A 13 -44.39 36.46 -33.50
N ASP A 14 -43.08 36.65 -33.60
CA ASP A 14 -42.32 37.81 -34.09
C ASP A 14 -42.91 39.24 -33.92
N ASP A 15 -42.22 40.12 -33.18
CA ASP A 15 -41.42 41.19 -33.83
C ASP A 15 -40.74 42.15 -32.82
N GLN A 16 -39.42 42.23 -33.01
CA GLN A 16 -38.55 43.41 -33.08
C GLN A 16 -38.76 44.69 -32.20
N VAL A 17 -37.66 44.99 -31.49
CA VAL A 17 -36.85 46.24 -31.57
C VAL A 17 -37.17 47.43 -30.63
N ASP A 18 -36.07 47.97 -30.10
CA ASP A 18 -35.83 49.25 -29.43
C ASP A 18 -36.31 49.44 -27.97
N GLN A 19 -35.37 49.58 -27.02
CA GLN A 19 -34.83 50.90 -26.64
C GLN A 19 -33.78 50.82 -25.52
N HIS A 20 -32.76 51.66 -25.71
CA HIS A 20 -31.79 52.18 -24.75
C HIS A 20 -32.39 52.65 -23.41
N GLY A 21 -31.57 52.67 -22.36
CA GLY A 21 -31.71 53.73 -21.34
C GLY A 21 -31.18 53.51 -19.93
N GLN A 22 -29.86 53.42 -19.78
CA GLN A 22 -29.03 54.10 -18.76
C GLN A 22 -29.30 53.96 -17.24
N GLY A 23 -28.22 53.56 -16.55
CA GLY A 23 -27.74 54.17 -15.31
C GLY A 23 -27.59 53.18 -14.14
N ALA A 24 -26.52 53.13 -13.34
CA ALA A 24 -25.17 53.67 -13.36
C ALA A 24 -24.40 53.03 -12.18
N HIS A 25 -23.08 52.91 -12.32
CA HIS A 25 -22.02 52.90 -11.29
C HIS A 25 -21.65 51.68 -10.44
N GLY A 26 -20.35 51.35 -10.54
CA GLY A 26 -19.49 50.68 -9.54
C GLY A 26 -18.51 49.68 -10.18
N GLN A 27 -17.48 50.10 -10.95
CA GLN A 27 -16.04 50.23 -10.52
C GLN A 27 -15.61 49.19 -9.46
N GLY A 28 -14.54 48.39 -9.55
CA GLY A 28 -13.37 48.12 -10.42
C GLY A 28 -12.72 46.84 -9.84
N TYR A 29 -11.79 46.07 -10.40
CA TYR A 29 -10.63 46.29 -11.25
C TYR A 29 -10.32 44.96 -11.97
N GLN A 30 -9.93 45.04 -13.25
CA GLN A 30 -9.29 43.96 -14.02
C GLN A 30 -7.77 44.03 -13.85
N SER A 31 -7.11 42.87 -13.86
CA SER A 31 -5.71 42.75 -14.29
C SER A 31 -5.56 41.51 -15.17
N GLN A 32 -5.17 41.78 -16.42
CA GLN A 32 -4.76 40.81 -17.44
C GLN A 32 -3.26 40.50 -17.31
N GLN A 33 -2.95 39.23 -17.59
CA GLN A 33 -1.82 38.69 -18.36
C GLN A 33 -0.49 39.47 -18.39
N LEU A 34 0.58 38.77 -18.01
CA LEU A 34 1.88 38.88 -18.69
C LEU A 34 2.66 37.56 -18.61
N GLN A 35 2.93 37.01 -19.80
CA GLN A 35 3.92 35.98 -20.10
C GLN A 35 5.32 36.61 -20.17
N GLN A 36 6.34 35.94 -19.62
CA GLN A 36 7.76 36.04 -20.01
C GLN A 36 8.39 34.67 -19.72
N SER A 37 8.71 33.81 -20.68
CA SER A 37 9.77 33.81 -21.71
C SER A 37 11.20 33.68 -21.14
N HIS A 38 11.78 32.49 -21.34
CA HIS A 38 13.21 32.16 -21.26
C HIS A 38 14.10 33.11 -22.07
N PRO A 39 15.42 33.10 -21.79
CA PRO A 39 16.29 32.60 -22.86
C PRO A 39 17.46 31.70 -22.38
N GLU A 40 17.81 30.75 -23.24
CA GLU A 40 19.13 30.14 -23.39
C GLU A 40 20.18 31.20 -23.82
N ILE A 41 21.48 30.94 -23.59
CA ILE A 41 22.56 31.15 -24.57
C ILE A 41 23.86 30.48 -24.12
N GLU A 42 24.50 29.84 -25.11
CA GLU A 42 25.79 29.15 -25.17
C GLU A 42 27.06 30.03 -25.04
N LYS A 43 28.18 29.33 -24.75
CA LYS A 43 29.58 29.50 -25.24
C LYS A 43 30.51 30.59 -24.67
N GLN A 44 31.58 30.10 -23.98
CA GLN A 44 33.05 30.34 -24.08
C GLN A 44 33.61 31.48 -24.98
N PRO A 45 34.92 31.88 -24.90
CA PRO A 45 35.95 31.73 -23.84
C PRO A 45 36.86 32.99 -23.63
N ASP A 46 37.85 32.82 -22.74
CA ASP A 46 39.24 33.32 -22.82
C ASP A 46 39.76 34.61 -22.13
N HIS A 47 40.93 34.38 -21.51
CA HIS A 47 42.11 35.22 -21.29
C HIS A 47 42.09 36.49 -20.39
N SER A 48 42.88 36.37 -19.29
CA SER A 48 44.20 37.00 -19.09
C SER A 48 44.41 37.86 -17.84
N GLN A 49 45.48 37.47 -17.11
CA GLN A 49 46.51 38.28 -16.44
C GLN A 49 46.11 39.42 -15.48
N HIS A 50 46.53 39.31 -14.22
CA HIS A 50 47.59 40.20 -13.71
C HIS A 50 48.28 39.66 -12.44
N GLN A 51 49.60 39.79 -12.46
CA GLN A 51 50.57 39.55 -11.39
C GLN A 51 50.41 40.56 -10.24
N HIS A 52 50.83 40.19 -9.02
CA HIS A 52 51.90 40.93 -8.34
C HIS A 52 52.54 40.12 -7.22
N LEU A 53 53.88 40.11 -7.26
CA LEU A 53 54.79 39.63 -6.23
C LEU A 53 54.73 40.51 -4.96
N HIS A 54 55.03 39.93 -3.79
CA HIS A 54 56.19 40.38 -3.03
C HIS A 54 56.73 39.27 -2.12
N ASN A 55 58.01 39.04 -2.30
CA ASN A 55 58.94 38.27 -1.49
C ASN A 55 59.40 39.17 -0.34
N ASP A 56 59.65 38.63 0.86
CA ASP A 56 60.78 39.09 1.67
C ASP A 56 61.23 38.02 2.67
N GLN A 57 62.53 37.74 2.60
CA GLN A 57 63.31 36.89 3.47
C GLN A 57 64.02 37.74 4.53
N SER A 58 64.35 37.06 5.63
CA SER A 58 65.67 37.03 6.28
C SER A 58 65.85 37.66 7.68
N HIS A 59 66.36 36.78 8.56
CA HIS A 59 67.38 36.96 9.59
C HIS A 59 67.20 37.96 10.75
N HIS A 60 67.18 37.44 11.99
CA HIS A 60 68.37 37.43 12.87
C HIS A 60 68.21 36.57 14.14
N GLN A 61 69.34 36.39 14.82
CA GLN A 61 69.75 35.31 15.72
C GLN A 61 69.58 35.59 17.24
N HIS A 62 69.71 34.50 18.01
CA HIS A 62 70.24 34.33 19.39
C HIS A 62 69.49 35.01 20.57
N SER A 63 69.17 34.32 21.67
CA SER A 63 70.11 33.64 22.59
C SER A 63 69.41 32.89 23.76
N ASN A 64 70.11 31.84 24.21
CA ASN A 64 70.29 31.32 25.57
C ASN A 64 69.18 30.66 26.45
N HIS A 65 69.52 29.40 26.77
CA HIS A 65 69.54 28.70 28.07
C HIS A 65 68.25 28.18 28.72
N GLY A 66 68.28 26.88 29.04
CA GLY A 66 67.50 26.27 30.11
C GLY A 66 67.28 24.77 29.95
N HIS A 67 68.18 23.95 30.51
CA HIS A 67 67.96 22.53 30.79
C HIS A 67 66.64 22.29 31.53
N GLN A 68 65.86 21.29 31.13
CA GLN A 68 65.24 20.32 32.05
C GLN A 68 64.74 19.11 31.26
N ASP A 69 65.39 17.97 31.52
CA ASP A 69 64.91 16.64 31.15
C ASP A 69 63.61 16.36 31.91
N GLY A 70 62.55 16.06 31.16
CA GLY A 70 61.27 15.61 31.67
C GLY A 70 60.74 14.54 30.73
N ASP A 71 60.93 13.28 31.12
CA ASP A 71 60.26 12.11 30.55
C ASP A 71 58.74 12.31 30.60
N HIS A 72 58.16 12.85 29.53
CA HIS A 72 56.74 12.76 29.29
C HIS A 72 56.45 11.41 28.64
N GLN A 73 56.12 10.44 29.49
CA GLN A 73 55.32 9.28 29.11
C GLN A 73 54.09 9.78 28.33
N ILE A 74 54.10 9.54 27.03
CA ILE A 74 52.92 9.63 26.18
C ILE A 74 51.99 8.53 26.69
N HIS A 75 51.03 8.92 27.53
CA HIS A 75 49.84 8.14 27.78
C HIS A 75 49.10 8.01 26.44
N ASN A 76 49.46 6.99 25.67
CA ASN A 76 48.53 6.33 24.77
C ASN A 76 47.46 5.69 25.65
N THR A 77 46.50 6.51 26.08
CA THR A 77 45.16 6.01 26.36
C THR A 77 44.65 5.47 25.02
N SER A 78 44.92 4.19 24.76
CA SER A 78 43.99 3.38 24.00
C SER A 78 42.62 3.72 24.56
N HIS A 79 41.84 4.45 23.77
CA HIS A 79 40.42 4.59 24.01
C HIS A 79 39.89 3.16 24.10
N ASP A 80 39.73 2.68 25.32
CA ASP A 80 38.87 1.53 25.59
C ASP A 80 37.56 1.87 24.87
N HIS A 81 37.24 1.02 23.89
CA HIS A 81 36.01 1.07 23.13
C HIS A 81 34.85 0.99 24.12
N HIS A 82 34.45 2.12 24.68
CA HIS A 82 33.13 2.28 25.27
C HIS A 82 32.17 1.81 24.18
N GLU A 83 31.47 0.71 24.46
CA GLU A 83 30.48 0.10 23.58
C GLU A 83 29.66 1.21 22.91
N GLY A 84 29.95 1.41 21.63
CA GLY A 84 29.65 2.66 20.93
C GLY A 84 28.15 2.90 20.88
N HIS A 85 27.70 3.99 21.52
CA HIS A 85 26.34 4.46 21.33
C HIS A 85 26.08 4.68 19.83
N TYR A 86 25.05 4.01 19.31
CA TYR A 86 24.61 4.19 17.92
C TYR A 86 24.22 5.65 17.69
N ASN A 87 24.84 6.29 16.70
CA ASN A 87 24.48 7.64 16.26
C ASN A 87 23.90 7.58 14.84
N PRO A 88 22.60 7.86 14.64
CA PRO A 88 21.95 7.80 13.31
C PRO A 88 22.50 8.84 12.32
N LEU A 89 23.03 9.97 12.82
CA LEU A 89 23.57 11.07 12.03
C LEU A 89 25.10 10.97 11.80
N GLN A 90 25.73 9.89 12.26
CA GLN A 90 27.17 9.67 12.11
C GLN A 90 27.60 9.71 10.64
N MET A 91 28.66 10.48 10.35
CA MET A 91 29.33 10.58 9.06
C MET A 91 30.87 10.61 9.26
N PRO A 92 31.66 9.77 8.57
CA PRO A 92 31.23 8.73 7.63
C PRO A 92 30.47 7.59 8.35
N CYS A 93 29.55 6.95 7.63
CA CYS A 93 28.76 5.84 8.16
C CYS A 93 29.63 4.58 8.39
N ASP A 94 29.27 3.80 9.40
CA ASP A 94 29.78 2.45 9.61
C ASP A 94 28.99 1.43 8.76
N TRP A 95 29.66 0.92 7.74
CA TRP A 95 29.11 -0.09 6.83
C TRP A 95 28.88 -1.46 7.47
N GLU A 96 29.58 -1.78 8.56
CA GLU A 96 29.37 -3.01 9.31
C GLU A 96 28.05 -2.95 10.07
N ILE A 97 27.81 -1.83 10.77
CA ILE A 97 26.52 -1.57 11.44
C ILE A 97 25.38 -1.58 10.41
N ALA A 98 25.57 -0.96 9.25
CA ALA A 98 24.55 -0.96 8.20
C ALA A 98 24.28 -2.35 7.61
N ARG A 99 25.30 -3.22 7.54
CA ARG A 99 25.13 -4.62 7.11
C ARG A 99 24.40 -5.45 8.17
N LYS A 100 24.74 -5.28 9.45
CA LYS A 100 24.04 -5.91 10.58
C LYS A 100 22.57 -5.49 10.62
N HIS A 101 22.29 -4.20 10.43
CA HIS A 101 20.92 -3.69 10.27
C HIS A 101 20.20 -4.40 9.13
N ALA A 102 20.79 -4.45 7.94
CA ALA A 102 20.17 -5.11 6.79
C ALA A 102 19.89 -6.60 7.04
N LEU A 103 20.81 -7.33 7.69
CA LEU A 103 20.62 -8.73 8.06
C LEU A 103 19.48 -8.91 9.07
N SER A 104 19.42 -8.04 10.09
CA SER A 104 18.36 -8.08 11.10
C SER A 104 16.97 -7.77 10.53
N ARG A 105 16.89 -7.02 9.42
CA ARG A 105 15.65 -6.67 8.71
C ARG A 105 15.30 -7.63 7.57
N ARG A 106 15.98 -8.77 7.45
CA ARG A 106 15.59 -9.81 6.49
C ARG A 106 14.32 -10.53 6.96
N THR A 107 13.50 -10.95 5.99
CA THR A 107 12.36 -11.84 6.20
C THR A 107 12.84 -13.27 6.53
N ALA A 108 13.16 -13.50 7.80
CA ALA A 108 13.73 -14.74 8.32
C ALA A 108 13.29 -14.91 9.78
N TRP A 109 13.25 -16.15 10.26
CA TRP A 109 12.86 -16.45 11.64
C TRP A 109 13.97 -16.09 12.62
N GLU A 110 13.58 -15.70 13.82
CA GLU A 110 14.52 -15.58 14.93
C GLU A 110 15.00 -16.96 15.36
N LYS A 111 16.27 -17.06 15.76
CA LYS A 111 16.79 -18.35 16.20
C LYS A 111 16.19 -18.69 17.54
N LYS A 112 15.60 -19.89 17.63
CA LYS A 112 15.09 -20.39 18.92
C LYS A 112 16.23 -20.42 19.93
N LYS A 113 16.07 -19.67 21.02
CA LYS A 113 17.05 -19.63 22.12
C LYS A 113 17.15 -21.04 22.71
N ASP A 114 18.30 -21.68 22.57
CA ASP A 114 18.60 -22.93 23.26
C ASP A 114 18.82 -22.58 24.75
N PRO A 115 17.93 -22.95 25.68
CA PRO A 115 18.04 -22.54 27.08
C PRO A 115 19.34 -23.04 27.74
N MET A 116 20.00 -24.05 27.15
CA MET A 116 21.26 -24.60 27.66
C MET A 116 22.49 -23.87 27.14
N LYS A 117 22.39 -23.12 26.02
CA LYS A 117 23.53 -22.41 25.44
C LYS A 117 23.39 -20.91 25.70
N THR A 118 24.36 -20.36 26.41
CA THR A 118 24.61 -18.90 26.48
C THR A 118 25.18 -18.40 25.16
N LEU A 119 24.44 -18.60 24.06
CA LEU A 119 24.77 -17.97 22.80
C LEU A 119 24.52 -16.47 23.00
N GLN A 120 25.58 -15.66 22.89
CA GLN A 120 25.41 -14.21 22.83
C GLN A 120 24.65 -13.90 21.54
N ILE A 121 23.41 -13.45 21.67
CA ILE A 121 22.58 -13.07 20.54
C ILE A 121 23.02 -11.68 20.12
N GLU A 122 23.63 -11.57 18.95
CA GLU A 122 24.01 -10.28 18.41
C GLU A 122 22.74 -9.54 17.94
N THR A 123 22.45 -8.40 18.55
CA THR A 123 21.33 -7.53 18.17
C THR A 123 21.84 -6.30 17.42
N CYS A 124 21.06 -5.75 16.47
CA CYS A 124 21.45 -4.49 15.86
C CYS A 124 21.34 -3.37 16.91
N PRO A 125 22.38 -2.54 17.11
CA PRO A 125 22.30 -1.41 18.04
C PRO A 125 21.30 -0.33 17.60
N CYS A 126 20.85 -0.39 16.35
CA CYS A 126 19.96 0.56 15.71
C CYS A 126 18.46 0.29 15.97
N CYS A 127 18.03 -0.97 15.85
CA CYS A 127 16.63 -1.37 15.89
C CYS A 127 16.34 -2.45 16.95
N GLY A 128 17.38 -3.04 17.54
CA GLY A 128 17.26 -4.07 18.57
C GLY A 128 16.92 -5.47 18.06
N PHE A 129 16.71 -5.67 16.75
CA PHE A 129 16.43 -6.99 16.18
C PHE A 129 17.67 -7.90 16.14
N GLU A 130 17.46 -9.21 16.25
CA GLU A 130 18.51 -10.23 16.11
C GLU A 130 19.12 -10.18 14.70
N VAL A 131 20.45 -10.15 14.63
CA VAL A 131 21.21 -10.11 13.36
C VAL A 131 21.26 -11.50 12.71
N ASP A 132 21.39 -12.55 13.51
CA ASP A 132 21.58 -13.93 13.05
C ASP A 132 20.24 -14.70 12.97
N ARG A 133 19.56 -14.57 11.84
CA ARG A 133 18.23 -15.17 11.60
C ARG A 133 18.28 -16.44 10.75
N GLU A 134 17.32 -17.34 10.94
CA GLU A 134 17.17 -18.58 10.17
C GLU A 134 16.31 -18.37 8.91
N ASP A 135 16.89 -18.70 7.76
CA ASP A 135 16.27 -18.53 6.46
C ASP A 135 15.11 -19.51 6.23
N ILE A 136 13.93 -18.97 5.87
CA ILE A 136 12.73 -19.77 5.60
C ILE A 136 12.89 -20.59 4.30
N PRO A 137 12.59 -21.91 4.30
CA PRO A 137 12.64 -22.73 3.10
C PRO A 137 11.71 -22.21 1.99
N TYR A 138 12.14 -22.28 0.73
CA TYR A 138 11.37 -21.72 -0.41
C TYR A 138 10.01 -22.39 -0.64
N CYS A 139 9.87 -23.68 -0.32
CA CYS A 139 8.61 -24.42 -0.46
C CYS A 139 7.90 -24.61 0.89
N SER A 140 8.09 -23.68 1.82
CA SER A 140 7.36 -23.65 3.09
C SER A 140 5.90 -23.27 2.88
N ASP A 141 5.05 -23.66 3.83
CA ASP A 141 3.66 -23.19 3.86
C ASP A 141 3.63 -21.68 4.19
N PRO A 142 2.74 -20.86 3.61
CA PRO A 142 2.65 -19.43 3.91
C PRO A 142 2.39 -19.10 5.38
N MET A 143 1.94 -20.05 6.21
CA MET A 143 1.93 -19.87 7.68
C MET A 143 3.32 -19.59 8.25
N ALA A 144 4.39 -19.99 7.56
CA ALA A 144 5.76 -19.61 7.90
C ALA A 144 5.98 -18.09 7.97
N LEU A 145 5.13 -17.29 7.32
CA LEU A 145 5.17 -15.82 7.33
C LEU A 145 4.31 -15.21 8.44
N SER A 146 3.66 -16.00 9.30
CA SER A 146 2.76 -15.50 10.33
C SER A 146 3.44 -14.48 11.24
N PHE A 147 4.75 -14.64 11.54
CA PHE A 147 5.52 -13.72 12.39
C PHE A 147 5.61 -12.27 11.85
N LEU A 148 5.20 -12.03 10.61
CA LEU A 148 5.10 -10.69 10.03
C LEU A 148 3.71 -10.06 10.24
N GLY A 149 2.80 -10.76 10.92
CA GLY A 149 1.37 -10.48 11.02
C GLY A 149 0.54 -11.26 10.00
N SER A 150 -0.77 -11.36 10.25
CA SER A 150 -1.68 -12.19 9.45
C SER A 150 -1.81 -11.74 7.99
N GLY A 151 -1.66 -10.45 7.70
CA GLY A 151 -1.85 -9.88 6.36
C GLY A 151 -1.03 -10.54 5.24
N PHE A 152 0.20 -10.98 5.49
CA PHE A 152 1.05 -11.61 4.47
C PHE A 152 0.63 -13.04 4.16
N THR A 153 0.34 -13.83 5.18
CA THR A 153 -0.14 -15.20 5.02
C THR A 153 -1.51 -15.21 4.30
N LEU A 154 -2.41 -14.31 4.71
CA LEU A 154 -3.72 -14.12 4.10
C LEU A 154 -3.61 -13.67 2.62
N PHE A 155 -2.60 -12.88 2.24
CA PHE A 155 -2.34 -12.51 0.84
C PHE A 155 -1.98 -13.71 -0.03
N TYR A 156 -1.10 -14.60 0.45
CA TYR A 156 -0.75 -15.81 -0.31
C TYR A 156 -1.91 -16.80 -0.37
N ASN A 157 -2.74 -16.86 0.67
CA ASN A 157 -4.01 -17.59 0.60
C ASN A 157 -4.94 -16.97 -0.47
N TYR A 158 -5.07 -15.65 -0.50
CA TYR A 158 -5.82 -14.93 -1.53
C TYR A 158 -5.35 -15.25 -2.95
N LEU A 159 -4.02 -15.26 -3.18
CA LEU A 159 -3.45 -15.69 -4.46
C LEU A 159 -3.81 -17.14 -4.81
N LYS A 160 -3.70 -18.09 -3.86
CA LYS A 160 -4.07 -19.49 -4.07
C LYS A 160 -5.53 -19.61 -4.53
N TYR A 161 -6.46 -18.90 -3.90
CA TYR A 161 -7.87 -18.92 -4.29
C TYR A 161 -8.14 -18.22 -5.62
N CYS A 162 -7.44 -17.12 -5.94
CA CYS A 162 -7.52 -16.52 -7.28
C CYS A 162 -7.09 -17.51 -8.37
N ILE A 163 -6.01 -18.28 -8.14
CA ILE A 163 -5.55 -19.34 -9.04
C ILE A 163 -6.63 -20.42 -9.17
N ILE A 164 -7.17 -20.93 -8.06
CA ILE A 164 -8.23 -21.94 -8.06
C ILE A 164 -9.45 -21.46 -8.85
N ILE A 165 -9.92 -20.24 -8.60
CA ILE A 165 -11.07 -19.64 -9.30
C ILE A 165 -10.81 -19.57 -10.81
N LEU A 166 -9.61 -19.14 -11.23
CA LEU A 166 -9.26 -19.08 -12.65
C LEU A 166 -9.15 -20.46 -13.31
N PHE A 167 -8.62 -21.47 -12.61
CA PHE A 167 -8.58 -22.84 -13.12
C PHE A 167 -9.97 -23.48 -13.20
N ILE A 168 -10.84 -23.24 -12.23
CA ILE A 168 -12.25 -23.65 -12.29
C ILE A 168 -12.92 -22.98 -13.50
N GLN A 169 -12.73 -21.68 -13.69
CA GLN A 169 -13.25 -20.94 -14.83
C GLN A 169 -12.76 -21.53 -16.15
N LEU A 170 -11.45 -21.84 -16.22
CA LEU A 170 -10.83 -22.45 -17.38
C LEU A 170 -11.48 -23.79 -17.73
N LEU A 171 -11.63 -24.67 -16.74
CA LEU A 171 -12.16 -26.03 -16.91
C LEU A 171 -13.66 -26.05 -17.22
N VAL A 172 -14.47 -25.27 -16.50
CA VAL A 172 -15.93 -25.33 -16.59
C VAL A 172 -16.43 -24.75 -17.92
N LYS A 173 -15.87 -23.63 -18.38
CA LYS A 173 -16.40 -22.93 -19.56
C LYS A 173 -15.38 -22.59 -20.64
N GLN A 174 -14.15 -22.22 -20.27
CA GLN A 174 -13.23 -21.66 -21.28
C GLN A 174 -12.60 -22.69 -22.19
N LEU A 175 -12.33 -23.92 -21.73
CA LEU A 175 -11.88 -25.00 -22.61
C LEU A 175 -12.93 -25.33 -23.68
N HIS A 176 -14.21 -25.37 -23.31
CA HIS A 176 -15.30 -25.55 -24.26
C HIS A 176 -15.38 -24.36 -25.24
N ASN A 177 -15.23 -23.12 -24.75
CA ASN A 177 -15.20 -21.95 -25.62
C ASN A 177 -14.01 -21.96 -26.58
N LEU A 178 -12.80 -22.30 -26.13
CA LEU A 178 -11.63 -22.45 -26.98
C LEU A 178 -11.84 -23.50 -28.07
N TYR A 179 -12.37 -24.67 -27.69
CA TYR A 179 -12.67 -25.75 -28.63
C TYR A 179 -13.72 -25.34 -29.68
N THR A 180 -14.83 -24.73 -29.24
CA THR A 180 -15.89 -24.28 -30.15
C THR A 180 -15.47 -23.10 -31.02
N ASN A 181 -14.63 -22.20 -30.51
CA ASN A 181 -14.05 -21.11 -31.30
C ASN A 181 -13.10 -21.65 -32.36
N PHE A 182 -12.23 -22.60 -32.00
CA PHE A 182 -11.29 -23.24 -32.94
C PHE A 182 -11.99 -23.96 -34.09
N ASN A 183 -13.10 -24.65 -33.80
CA ASN A 183 -13.92 -25.33 -34.82
C ASN A 183 -14.85 -24.37 -35.58
N GLY A 184 -14.91 -23.09 -35.20
CA GLY A 184 -15.75 -22.09 -35.84
C GLY A 184 -15.25 -21.77 -37.26
N SER A 185 -16.18 -21.52 -38.17
CA SER A 185 -15.90 -21.18 -39.56
C SER A 185 -16.21 -19.73 -39.93
N TYR A 186 -16.76 -18.94 -39.00
CA TYR A 186 -17.28 -17.60 -39.30
C TYR A 186 -16.23 -16.70 -39.95
N CYS A 187 -15.00 -16.69 -39.46
CA CYS A 187 -13.93 -15.86 -40.01
C CYS A 187 -13.21 -16.48 -41.23
N SER A 188 -13.49 -17.76 -41.56
CA SER A 188 -12.80 -18.46 -42.65
C SER A 188 -13.46 -18.28 -44.02
N HIS A 189 -14.76 -17.95 -44.03
CA HIS A 189 -15.51 -17.78 -45.27
C HIS A 189 -15.62 -16.30 -45.63
N ILE A 190 -14.91 -15.87 -46.67
CA ILE A 190 -15.16 -14.58 -47.33
C ILE A 190 -16.54 -14.67 -47.99
N LYS A 191 -17.61 -14.26 -47.29
CA LYS A 191 -18.93 -14.14 -47.89
C LYS A 191 -19.00 -12.89 -48.74
N ARG A 192 -18.76 -13.04 -50.04
CA ARG A 192 -19.14 -12.05 -51.06
C ARG A 192 -20.60 -12.25 -51.45
N GLU A 193 -21.52 -11.68 -50.67
CA GLU A 193 -22.93 -11.64 -51.09
C GLU A 193 -23.18 -10.40 -51.95
N LYS A 194 -23.65 -10.63 -53.19
CA LYS A 194 -24.17 -9.56 -54.06
C LYS A 194 -25.66 -9.39 -53.77
N MET A 195 -26.05 -8.29 -53.12
CA MET A 195 -27.45 -7.88 -53.04
C MET A 195 -27.66 -6.63 -53.92
N GLU A 196 -28.59 -6.70 -54.87
CA GLU A 196 -29.10 -5.55 -55.66
C GLU A 196 -28.03 -4.64 -56.31
N GLY A 197 -26.91 -5.21 -56.78
CA GLY A 197 -25.86 -4.44 -57.45
C GLY A 197 -24.87 -3.74 -56.52
N HIS A 198 -25.08 -3.82 -55.20
CA HIS A 198 -24.10 -3.44 -54.18
C HIS A 198 -23.45 -4.70 -53.60
N ILE A 199 -22.12 -4.74 -53.62
CA ILE A 199 -21.35 -5.78 -52.95
C ILE A 199 -21.31 -5.37 -51.47
N ILE A 200 -22.12 -5.99 -50.63
CA ILE A 200 -22.02 -5.86 -49.18
C ILE A 200 -21.10 -7.01 -48.74
N GLU A 201 -19.80 -6.74 -48.72
CA GLU A 201 -18.83 -7.66 -48.13
C GLU A 201 -18.97 -7.60 -46.60
N GLU A 202 -19.32 -8.74 -45.99
CA GLU A 202 -19.23 -8.88 -44.53
C GLU A 202 -17.79 -8.60 -44.07
N PRO A 203 -17.60 -8.06 -42.86
CA PRO A 203 -16.29 -7.57 -42.42
C PRO A 203 -15.25 -8.69 -42.46
N TYR A 204 -14.20 -8.44 -43.24
CA TYR A 204 -12.99 -9.25 -43.34
C TYR A 204 -12.39 -9.47 -41.94
N CYS A 205 -12.37 -10.72 -41.47
CA CYS A 205 -11.59 -11.07 -40.28
C CYS A 205 -10.11 -11.16 -40.67
N PRO A 206 -9.20 -10.37 -40.08
CA PRO A 206 -7.77 -10.57 -40.27
C PRO A 206 -7.35 -11.98 -39.81
N ASP A 207 -6.40 -12.58 -40.52
CA ASP A 207 -5.83 -13.88 -40.15
C ASP A 207 -5.00 -13.73 -38.86
N SER A 208 -5.66 -13.93 -37.72
CA SER A 208 -5.07 -13.83 -36.40
C SER A 208 -5.55 -14.98 -35.54
N ILE A 209 -4.61 -15.66 -34.89
CA ILE A 209 -4.91 -16.70 -33.92
C ILE A 209 -5.82 -16.21 -32.80
N PHE A 210 -5.74 -14.91 -32.44
CA PHE A 210 -6.61 -14.31 -31.44
C PHE A 210 -8.06 -14.26 -31.90
N LEU A 211 -8.31 -13.89 -33.16
CA LEU A 211 -9.67 -13.89 -33.71
C LEU A 211 -10.20 -15.32 -33.86
N GLN A 212 -9.39 -16.24 -34.41
CA GLN A 212 -9.76 -17.65 -34.59
C GLN A 212 -10.14 -18.32 -33.26
N LEU A 213 -9.45 -17.99 -32.16
CA LEU A 213 -9.73 -18.53 -30.82
C LEU A 213 -10.68 -17.66 -29.99
N SER A 214 -11.25 -16.59 -30.56
CA SER A 214 -12.22 -15.72 -29.90
C SER A 214 -13.67 -16.07 -30.25
N LEU A 215 -14.60 -15.46 -29.52
CA LEU A 215 -16.04 -15.54 -29.80
C LEU A 215 -16.38 -15.15 -31.25
N ALA A 216 -15.57 -14.30 -31.89
CA ALA A 216 -15.82 -13.83 -33.25
C ALA A 216 -15.85 -14.96 -34.29
N ASN A 217 -15.13 -16.06 -34.07
CA ASN A 217 -15.03 -17.15 -35.05
C ASN A 217 -16.21 -18.16 -35.00
N LYS A 218 -17.05 -18.12 -33.96
CA LYS A 218 -18.18 -19.07 -33.79
C LYS A 218 -19.57 -18.42 -33.85
N LEU A 219 -19.68 -17.21 -34.40
CA LEU A 219 -20.92 -16.43 -34.38
C LEU A 219 -22.06 -17.06 -35.18
N ASP A 220 -21.75 -17.95 -36.14
CA ASP A 220 -22.69 -18.73 -36.93
C ASP A 220 -23.24 -19.98 -36.20
N ASN A 221 -22.64 -20.39 -35.09
CA ASN A 221 -23.02 -21.58 -34.35
C ASN A 221 -23.89 -21.25 -33.13
N ARG A 222 -25.21 -21.16 -33.34
CA ARG A 222 -26.20 -20.84 -32.29
C ARG A 222 -26.18 -21.84 -31.13
N GLU A 223 -26.03 -23.13 -31.40
CA GLU A 223 -25.99 -24.16 -30.35
C GLU A 223 -24.79 -23.97 -29.42
N ALA A 224 -23.61 -23.70 -29.98
CA ALA A 224 -22.41 -23.43 -29.19
C ALA A 224 -22.53 -22.17 -28.32
N LEU A 225 -23.31 -21.17 -28.76
CA LEU A 225 -23.58 -19.94 -28.02
C LEU A 225 -24.58 -20.16 -26.88
N GLU A 226 -25.66 -20.92 -27.12
CA GLU A 226 -26.62 -21.30 -26.08
C GLU A 226 -25.92 -22.15 -25.01
N MET A 227 -25.08 -23.11 -25.41
CA MET A 227 -24.28 -23.90 -24.47
C MET A 227 -23.29 -23.04 -23.68
N MET A 228 -22.67 -22.04 -24.31
CA MET A 228 -21.78 -21.09 -23.62
C MET A 228 -22.51 -20.32 -22.52
N GLN A 229 -23.72 -19.81 -22.77
CA GLN A 229 -24.53 -19.11 -21.77
C GLN A 229 -24.89 -20.00 -20.58
N VAL A 230 -25.25 -21.26 -20.86
CA VAL A 230 -25.53 -22.26 -19.80
C VAL A 230 -24.28 -22.54 -18.95
N LEU A 231 -23.12 -22.71 -19.58
CA LEU A 231 -21.86 -22.93 -18.85
C LEU A 231 -21.42 -21.69 -18.05
N ASN A 232 -21.66 -20.47 -18.56
CA ASN A 232 -21.43 -19.24 -17.83
C ASN A 232 -22.32 -19.15 -16.58
N PHE A 233 -23.61 -19.48 -16.71
CA PHE A 233 -24.55 -19.55 -15.60
C PHE A 233 -24.08 -20.53 -14.53
N ILE A 234 -23.74 -21.77 -14.92
CA ILE A 234 -23.23 -22.80 -14.00
C ILE A 234 -21.93 -22.34 -13.30
N SER A 235 -21.01 -21.76 -14.06
CA SER A 235 -19.73 -21.28 -13.54
C SER A 235 -19.91 -20.25 -12.41
N ILE A 236 -20.83 -19.29 -12.56
CA ILE A 236 -21.07 -18.26 -11.54
C ILE A 236 -21.49 -18.87 -10.21
N PHE A 237 -22.38 -19.89 -10.19
CA PHE A 237 -22.75 -20.57 -8.95
C PHE A 237 -21.58 -21.32 -8.29
N ILE A 238 -20.74 -21.97 -9.10
CA ILE A 238 -19.54 -22.64 -8.60
C ILE A 238 -18.60 -21.61 -7.96
N ILE A 239 -18.38 -20.47 -8.60
CA ILE A 239 -17.52 -19.40 -8.11
C ILE A 239 -18.07 -18.79 -6.81
N MET A 240 -19.38 -18.54 -6.73
CA MET A 240 -20.04 -18.08 -5.51
C MET A 240 -19.76 -19.04 -4.33
N PHE A 241 -19.90 -20.36 -4.55
CA PHE A 241 -19.59 -21.35 -3.53
C PHE A 241 -18.10 -21.33 -3.12
N VAL A 242 -17.19 -21.20 -4.09
CA VAL A 242 -15.75 -21.11 -3.82
C VAL A 242 -15.39 -19.85 -3.04
N LEU A 243 -16.03 -18.71 -3.31
CA LEU A 243 -15.81 -17.44 -2.59
C LEU A 243 -16.27 -17.54 -1.13
N ILE A 244 -17.40 -18.22 -0.86
CA ILE A 244 -17.83 -18.49 0.52
C ILE A 244 -16.81 -19.38 1.25
N TYR A 245 -16.35 -20.46 0.61
CA TYR A 245 -15.32 -21.32 1.19
C TYR A 245 -13.98 -20.59 1.39
N PHE A 246 -13.65 -19.67 0.49
CA PHE A 246 -12.48 -18.83 0.60
C PHE A 246 -12.54 -17.93 1.86
N ARG A 247 -13.67 -17.28 2.14
CA ARG A 247 -13.86 -16.51 3.39
C ARG A 247 -13.65 -17.36 4.63
N LYS A 248 -14.26 -18.55 4.67
CA LYS A 248 -14.04 -19.52 5.76
C LYS A 248 -12.55 -19.79 5.94
N SER A 249 -11.84 -20.10 4.86
CA SER A 249 -10.41 -20.41 4.90
C SER A 249 -9.56 -19.24 5.40
N GLN A 250 -9.92 -18.00 5.09
CA GLN A 250 -9.20 -16.81 5.58
C GLN A 250 -9.38 -16.64 7.08
N ARG A 251 -10.62 -16.75 7.58
CA ARG A 251 -10.88 -16.69 9.03
C ARG A 251 -10.17 -17.78 9.80
N GLN A 252 -10.16 -19.02 9.28
CA GLN A 252 -9.45 -20.12 9.94
C GLN A 252 -7.95 -19.85 10.07
N ILE A 253 -7.33 -19.29 9.02
CA ILE A 253 -5.92 -18.90 9.06
C ILE A 253 -5.71 -17.78 10.07
N ASP A 254 -6.57 -16.77 10.09
CA ASP A 254 -6.47 -15.64 11.01
C ASP A 254 -6.59 -16.08 12.47
N THR A 255 -7.62 -16.86 12.81
CA THR A 255 -7.78 -17.44 14.16
C THR A 255 -6.56 -18.27 14.55
N THR A 256 -5.98 -19.05 13.62
CA THR A 256 -4.77 -19.83 13.91
C THR A 256 -3.56 -18.91 14.20
N ILE A 257 -3.44 -17.78 13.49
CA ILE A 257 -2.34 -16.83 13.69
C ILE A 257 -2.54 -16.06 15.01
N ASP A 258 -3.76 -15.62 15.29
CA ASP A 258 -4.11 -14.91 16.53
C ASP A 258 -3.90 -15.81 17.76
N GLU A 259 -4.25 -17.11 17.67
CA GLU A 259 -3.95 -18.09 18.73
C GLU A 259 -2.44 -18.30 18.94
N GLU A 260 -1.61 -18.16 17.90
CA GLU A 260 -0.16 -18.35 17.97
C GLU A 260 0.60 -17.08 18.38
N GLN A 261 0.03 -15.89 18.20
CA GLN A 261 0.73 -14.61 18.31
C GLN A 261 0.00 -13.61 19.17
N LEU A 262 0.58 -13.30 20.32
CA LEU A 262 0.13 -12.20 21.16
C LEU A 262 0.73 -10.89 20.66
N THR A 263 -0.13 -9.94 20.35
CA THR A 263 0.22 -8.61 19.88
C THR A 263 -0.15 -7.54 20.91
N PRO A 264 0.44 -6.34 20.83
CA PRO A 264 0.02 -5.21 21.66
C PRO A 264 -1.45 -4.81 21.45
N ALA A 265 -2.00 -5.02 20.24
CA ALA A 265 -3.37 -4.67 19.90
C ALA A 265 -4.40 -5.53 20.67
N ASP A 266 -4.05 -6.76 21.04
CA ASP A 266 -4.92 -7.69 21.77
C ASP A 266 -5.28 -7.18 23.17
N TYR A 267 -4.48 -6.28 23.73
CA TYR A 267 -4.67 -5.70 25.05
C TYR A 267 -5.15 -4.25 25.00
N THR A 268 -5.18 -3.62 23.82
CA THR A 268 -5.21 -2.16 23.72
C THR A 268 -6.44 -1.64 22.99
N ILE A 269 -7.02 -0.57 23.52
CA ILE A 269 -8.03 0.24 22.83
C ILE A 269 -7.47 1.61 22.44
N CYS A 270 -8.00 2.17 21.34
CA CYS A 270 -7.79 3.54 20.94
C CYS A 270 -8.99 4.40 21.41
N VAL A 271 -8.71 5.37 22.26
CA VAL A 271 -9.70 6.31 22.82
C VAL A 271 -9.57 7.64 22.12
N LYS A 272 -10.69 8.14 21.57
CA LYS A 272 -10.77 9.42 20.84
C LYS A 272 -11.75 10.38 21.49
N ASN A 273 -11.67 11.65 21.11
CA ASN A 273 -12.50 12.74 21.61
C ASN A 273 -12.29 13.00 23.12
N ILE A 274 -11.03 12.91 23.55
CA ILE A 274 -10.61 13.28 24.90
C ILE A 274 -10.50 14.81 24.96
N PRO A 275 -11.04 15.48 26.00
CA PRO A 275 -10.94 16.93 26.15
C PRO A 275 -9.47 17.37 26.24
N THR A 276 -9.08 18.37 25.45
CA THR A 276 -7.71 18.90 25.43
C THR A 276 -7.58 20.19 26.25
N GLY A 277 -6.34 20.58 26.60
CA GLY A 277 -6.06 21.84 27.30
C GLY A 277 -6.36 21.86 28.80
N LEU A 278 -6.66 20.70 29.41
CA LEU A 278 -6.81 20.55 30.85
C LEU A 278 -5.43 20.51 31.54
N SER A 279 -5.32 21.20 32.68
CA SER A 279 -4.13 21.16 33.55
C SER A 279 -4.19 19.97 34.52
N VAL A 280 -4.24 18.75 33.98
CA VAL A 280 -4.34 17.50 34.74
C VAL A 280 -3.33 16.48 34.21
N ASP A 281 -2.99 15.49 35.04
CA ASP A 281 -2.25 14.31 34.57
C ASP A 281 -3.20 13.38 33.81
N TYR A 282 -3.20 13.50 32.48
CA TYR A 282 -4.06 12.69 31.61
C TYR A 282 -3.84 11.19 31.79
N LYS A 283 -2.61 10.74 32.05
CA LYS A 283 -2.31 9.31 32.21
C LYS A 283 -2.98 8.78 33.47
N TYR A 284 -2.88 9.52 34.58
CA TYR A 284 -3.53 9.16 35.83
C TYR A 284 -5.06 9.22 35.74
N GLU A 285 -5.60 10.31 35.19
CA GLU A 285 -7.06 10.49 35.08
C GLU A 285 -7.70 9.47 34.14
N LEU A 286 -7.09 9.18 32.99
CA LEU A 286 -7.57 8.13 32.09
C LEU A 286 -7.50 6.76 32.77
N LYS A 287 -6.40 6.45 33.45
CA LYS A 287 -6.28 5.21 34.21
C LYS A 287 -7.43 5.08 35.22
N ASN A 288 -7.63 6.10 36.05
CA ASN A 288 -8.67 6.14 37.07
C ASN A 288 -10.09 6.08 36.46
N LEU A 289 -10.30 6.74 35.31
CA LEU A 289 -11.56 6.73 34.60
C LEU A 289 -11.91 5.32 34.11
N PHE A 290 -10.96 4.63 33.48
CA PHE A 290 -11.19 3.31 32.93
C PHE A 290 -11.27 2.22 34.01
N GLU A 291 -10.45 2.29 35.06
CA GLU A 291 -10.49 1.30 36.16
C GLU A 291 -11.81 1.36 36.96
N ASN A 292 -12.44 2.54 37.07
CA ASN A 292 -13.62 2.73 37.93
C ASN A 292 -14.96 2.91 37.21
N TYR A 293 -14.96 3.34 35.94
CA TYR A 293 -16.20 3.78 35.27
C TYR A 293 -16.40 3.19 33.86
N SER A 294 -15.44 2.44 33.32
CA SER A 294 -15.58 1.90 31.95
C SER A 294 -16.59 0.77 31.83
N VAL A 295 -16.86 0.04 32.92
CA VAL A 295 -17.74 -1.12 32.96
C VAL A 295 -18.79 -0.89 34.03
N LEU A 296 -20.06 -1.11 33.70
CA LEU A 296 -21.18 -0.89 34.64
C LEU A 296 -21.25 -1.99 35.71
N ASP A 297 -20.77 -3.18 35.38
CA ASP A 297 -20.70 -4.31 36.29
C ASP A 297 -19.54 -4.18 37.28
N SER A 298 -19.84 -3.66 38.47
CA SER A 298 -18.89 -3.52 39.59
C SER A 298 -18.21 -4.81 40.06
N THR A 299 -18.66 -5.99 39.62
CA THR A 299 -18.05 -7.26 40.01
C THR A 299 -16.78 -7.58 39.23
N LYS A 300 -16.59 -6.96 38.06
CA LYS A 300 -15.42 -7.18 37.20
C LYS A 300 -14.44 -6.03 37.37
N GLN A 301 -13.28 -6.30 37.94
CA GLN A 301 -12.24 -5.31 38.11
C GLN A 301 -11.46 -5.13 36.81
N ILE A 302 -11.48 -3.92 36.26
CA ILE A 302 -10.63 -3.53 35.13
C ILE A 302 -9.28 -3.06 35.67
N ILE A 303 -8.19 -3.58 35.10
CA ILE A 303 -6.82 -3.20 35.45
C ILE A 303 -6.17 -2.57 34.22
N VAL A 304 -5.79 -1.30 34.33
CA VAL A 304 -5.08 -0.59 33.26
C VAL A 304 -3.58 -0.67 33.50
N ARG A 305 -2.87 -1.31 32.57
CA ARG A 305 -1.41 -1.49 32.64
C ARG A 305 -0.66 -0.30 32.07
N LYS A 306 -1.15 0.28 30.98
CA LYS A 306 -0.41 1.31 30.23
C LYS A 306 -1.36 2.32 29.59
N VAL A 307 -0.95 3.58 29.57
CA VAL A 307 -1.64 4.68 28.86
C VAL A 307 -0.60 5.44 28.03
N VAL A 308 -0.78 5.44 26.71
CA VAL A 308 0.08 6.14 25.76
C VAL A 308 -0.71 7.27 25.12
N LEU A 309 -0.25 8.49 25.29
CA LEU A 309 -0.90 9.68 24.74
C LEU A 309 -0.40 9.98 23.32
N VAL A 310 -1.29 10.48 22.48
CA VAL A 310 -0.95 10.95 21.13
C VAL A 310 -0.78 12.47 21.17
N TYR A 311 0.29 12.96 20.56
CA TYR A 311 0.62 14.38 20.50
C TYR A 311 0.55 14.90 19.07
N ASP A 312 0.30 16.20 18.94
CA ASP A 312 0.52 16.94 17.70
C ASP A 312 2.01 17.20 17.53
N ILE A 313 2.59 16.54 16.53
CA ILE A 313 4.04 16.54 16.26
C ILE A 313 4.42 17.45 15.09
N GLU A 314 3.53 18.34 14.62
CA GLU A 314 3.81 19.23 13.48
C GLU A 314 5.08 20.07 13.70
N GLU A 315 5.28 20.59 14.91
CA GLU A 315 6.50 21.34 15.27
C GLU A 315 7.77 20.47 15.17
N ILE A 316 7.71 19.23 15.65
CA ILE A 316 8.84 18.28 15.59
C ILE A 316 9.16 17.96 14.12
N ILE A 317 8.16 17.69 13.29
CA ILE A 317 8.34 17.41 11.85
C ILE A 317 9.02 18.60 11.14
N VAL A 318 8.64 19.84 11.49
CA VAL A 318 9.28 21.04 10.94
C VAL A 318 10.75 21.15 11.35
N LEU A 319 11.10 20.78 12.58
CA LEU A 319 12.48 20.75 13.07
C LEU A 319 13.29 19.62 12.42
N GLU A 320 12.73 18.43 12.29
CA GLU A 320 13.35 17.30 11.57
C GLU A 320 13.64 17.66 10.12
N LYS A 321 12.73 18.37 9.45
CA LYS A 321 12.97 18.85 8.09
C LYS A 321 14.14 19.85 8.02
N LYS A 322 14.25 20.76 8.99
CA LYS A 322 15.41 21.66 9.09
C LYS A 322 16.69 20.89 9.36
N LEU A 323 16.62 19.83 10.15
CA LEU A 323 17.74 18.93 10.41
C LEU A 323 18.21 18.25 9.12
N ASP A 324 17.29 17.77 8.30
CA ASP A 324 17.59 17.21 6.98
C ASP A 324 18.27 18.24 6.05
N ASP A 325 17.78 19.49 6.03
CA ASP A 325 18.37 20.58 5.26
C ASP A 325 19.80 20.92 5.74
N LEU A 326 20.04 20.89 7.06
CA LEU A 326 21.37 21.07 7.66
C LEU A 326 22.31 19.89 7.33
N LEU A 327 21.80 18.65 7.36
CA LEU A 327 22.58 17.47 6.97
C LEU A 327 22.99 17.54 5.50
N GLN A 328 22.12 18.03 4.63
CA GLN A 328 22.46 18.26 3.23
C GLN A 328 23.54 19.35 3.10
N SER A 329 23.42 20.44 3.86
CA SER A 329 24.43 21.50 3.91
C SER A 329 25.77 20.99 4.45
N LYS A 330 25.76 20.12 5.46
CA LYS A 330 26.95 19.43 6.00
C LYS A 330 27.62 18.58 4.93
N LYS A 331 26.85 17.78 4.19
CA LYS A 331 27.38 16.97 3.07
C LYS A 331 28.07 17.84 2.04
N ASP A 332 27.51 18.99 1.70
CA ASP A 332 28.11 19.89 0.72
C ASP A 332 29.34 20.63 1.27
N ALA A 333 29.35 21.02 2.53
CA ALA A 333 30.52 21.57 3.22
C ALA A 333 31.69 20.56 3.27
N ILE A 334 31.42 19.28 3.55
CA ILE A 334 32.43 18.21 3.54
C ILE A 334 33.00 18.00 2.13
N LYS A 335 32.18 18.10 1.08
CA LYS A 335 32.69 18.04 -0.31
C LYS A 335 33.62 19.20 -0.61
N GLN A 336 33.26 20.41 -0.19
CA GLN A 336 34.05 21.63 -0.41
C GLN A 336 35.37 21.61 0.37
N SER A 337 35.39 21.01 1.57
CA SER A 337 36.59 20.85 2.39
C SER A 337 37.47 19.66 2.01
N ASN A 338 37.29 19.10 0.80
CA ASN A 338 38.01 17.93 0.31
C ASN A 338 37.91 16.72 1.26
N PHE A 339 36.70 16.46 1.77
CA PHE A 339 36.37 15.37 2.70
C PHE A 339 37.03 15.51 4.08
N ASN A 340 37.37 16.73 4.49
CA ASN A 340 37.80 16.98 5.86
C ASN A 340 36.59 17.21 6.78
N PHE A 341 36.27 16.19 7.58
CA PHE A 341 35.18 16.20 8.57
C PHE A 341 35.44 17.15 9.75
N HIS A 342 36.69 17.55 9.99
CA HIS A 342 37.07 18.46 11.08
C HIS A 342 37.31 19.90 10.60
N HIS A 343 36.90 20.23 9.37
CA HIS A 343 37.00 21.60 8.88
C HIS A 343 36.06 22.53 9.68
N GLU A 344 36.49 23.76 9.93
CA GLU A 344 35.76 24.73 10.77
C GLU A 344 34.30 24.94 10.30
N SER A 345 34.06 24.92 8.99
CA SER A 345 32.70 25.03 8.43
C SER A 345 31.81 23.82 8.73
N VAL A 346 32.39 22.62 8.83
CA VAL A 346 31.66 21.39 9.16
C VAL A 346 31.34 21.36 10.65
N GLN A 347 32.31 21.76 11.49
CA GLN A 347 32.12 21.88 12.94
C GLN A 347 31.01 22.85 13.31
N LYS A 348 30.92 24.01 12.63
CA LYS A 348 29.82 24.96 12.84
C LYS A 348 28.45 24.34 12.54
N ILE A 349 28.35 23.56 11.47
CA ILE A 349 27.10 22.86 11.12
C ILE A 349 26.81 21.74 12.12
N ASP A 350 27.84 21.05 12.63
CA ASP A 350 27.69 20.04 13.69
C ASP A 350 27.15 20.64 14.99
N GLU A 351 27.63 21.81 15.39
CA GLU A 351 27.10 22.56 16.54
C GLU A 351 25.62 22.95 16.32
N GLU A 352 25.26 23.37 15.10
CA GLU A 352 23.87 23.67 14.75
C GLU A 352 22.97 22.42 14.76
N ILE A 353 23.47 21.28 14.28
CA ILE A 353 22.79 19.99 14.30
C ILE A 353 22.56 19.54 15.75
N GLU A 354 23.60 19.56 16.59
CA GLU A 354 23.50 19.15 18.00
C GLU A 354 22.52 20.04 18.76
N HIS A 355 22.55 21.36 18.50
CA HIS A 355 21.60 22.29 19.08
C HIS A 355 20.16 22.00 18.63
N LEU A 356 19.94 21.62 17.37
CA LEU A 356 18.62 21.28 16.85
C LEU A 356 18.10 19.93 17.40
N GLU A 357 18.97 18.92 17.51
CA GLU A 357 18.66 17.65 18.18
C GLU A 357 18.27 17.88 19.64
N HIS A 358 19.01 18.72 20.36
CA HIS A 358 18.66 19.11 21.73
C HIS A 358 17.31 19.83 21.77
N GLN A 359 17.01 20.70 20.80
CA GLN A 359 15.69 21.37 20.74
C GLN A 359 14.56 20.36 20.55
N ILE A 360 14.72 19.40 19.64
CA ILE A 360 13.74 18.33 19.40
C ILE A 360 13.53 17.53 20.70
N HIS A 361 14.61 17.04 21.33
CA HIS A 361 14.51 16.27 22.57
C HIS A 361 13.84 17.07 23.71
N LYS A 362 14.13 18.38 23.80
CA LYS A 362 13.50 19.24 24.80
C LYS A 362 11.99 19.38 24.58
N ILE A 363 11.55 19.50 23.32
CA ILE A 363 10.13 19.57 22.96
C ILE A 363 9.44 18.24 23.25
N GLU A 364 10.08 17.11 22.90
CA GLU A 364 9.58 15.77 23.23
C GLU A 364 9.40 15.59 24.74
N GLU A 365 10.39 15.98 25.54
CA GLU A 365 10.31 15.93 27.00
C GLU A 365 9.23 16.87 27.53
N GLU A 366 9.10 18.08 26.99
CA GLU A 366 8.05 19.03 27.36
C GLU A 366 6.65 18.46 27.08
N TYR A 367 6.45 17.86 25.91
CA TYR A 367 5.20 17.21 25.53
C TYR A 367 4.86 16.05 26.47
N GLU A 368 5.82 15.18 26.78
CA GLU A 368 5.60 14.03 27.67
C GLU A 368 5.32 14.45 29.13
N THR A 369 6.01 15.50 29.62
CA THR A 369 5.94 15.92 31.03
C THR A 369 4.78 16.85 31.33
N HIS A 370 4.48 17.79 30.43
CA HIS A 370 3.46 18.81 30.63
C HIS A 370 2.16 18.52 29.86
N ASN A 371 2.12 17.44 29.06
CA ASN A 371 1.02 17.12 28.16
C ASN A 371 0.67 18.28 27.21
N THR A 372 1.66 19.11 26.86
CA THR A 372 1.50 20.16 25.85
C THR A 372 1.24 19.50 24.49
N ASN A 373 0.38 20.12 23.68
CA ASN A 373 0.00 19.62 22.35
C ASN A 373 -0.59 18.20 22.32
N PHE A 374 -1.23 17.76 23.41
CA PHE A 374 -2.02 16.52 23.43
C PHE A 374 -3.18 16.59 22.40
N ALA A 375 -3.25 15.59 21.51
CA ALA A 375 -4.18 15.57 20.37
C ALA A 375 -5.60 15.08 20.71
N GLY A 376 -5.88 14.75 21.98
CA GLY A 376 -7.19 14.22 22.39
C GLY A 376 -7.40 12.75 22.03
N ILE A 377 -6.32 11.99 21.82
CA ILE A 377 -6.31 10.57 21.48
C ILE A 377 -5.33 9.83 22.39
N ALA A 378 -5.71 8.67 22.92
CA ALA A 378 -4.84 7.84 23.75
C ALA A 378 -5.01 6.35 23.42
N PHE A 379 -3.94 5.57 23.62
CA PHE A 379 -3.96 4.11 23.61
C PHE A 379 -3.91 3.60 25.04
N ILE A 380 -4.86 2.74 25.42
CA ILE A 380 -5.00 2.21 26.78
C ILE A 380 -4.91 0.70 26.73
N SER A 381 -3.87 0.15 27.38
CA SER A 381 -3.62 -1.29 27.45
C SER A 381 -4.09 -1.85 28.80
N PHE A 382 -4.88 -2.92 28.73
CA PHE A 382 -5.43 -3.63 29.88
C PHE A 382 -4.53 -4.82 30.28
N ASP A 383 -4.88 -5.47 31.40
CA ASP A 383 -4.14 -6.65 31.85
C ASP A 383 -4.40 -7.90 31.02
N ASP A 384 -5.59 -8.06 30.46
CA ASP A 384 -5.91 -9.17 29.57
C ASP A 384 -6.84 -8.73 28.43
N GLU A 385 -6.96 -9.57 27.41
CA GLU A 385 -7.82 -9.32 26.25
C GLU A 385 -9.31 -9.29 26.62
N SER A 386 -9.74 -10.11 27.58
CA SER A 386 -11.15 -10.17 28.00
C SER A 386 -11.64 -8.84 28.58
N MET A 387 -10.78 -8.13 29.33
CA MET A 387 -11.00 -6.79 29.86
C MET A 387 -11.15 -5.77 28.73
N LYS A 388 -10.28 -5.83 27.72
CA LYS A 388 -10.39 -4.98 26.51
C LYS A 388 -11.76 -5.18 25.84
N GLN A 389 -12.15 -6.43 25.61
CA GLN A 389 -13.42 -6.76 24.95
C GLN A 389 -14.63 -6.28 25.77
N LEU A 390 -14.61 -6.48 27.08
CA LEU A 390 -15.65 -6.00 27.98
C LEU A 390 -15.83 -4.48 27.92
N VAL A 391 -14.72 -3.73 27.94
CA VAL A 391 -14.75 -2.26 27.83
C VAL A 391 -15.32 -1.81 26.48
N LEU A 392 -14.97 -2.48 25.38
CA LEU A 392 -15.52 -2.17 24.04
C LEU A 392 -17.02 -2.48 23.94
N GLN A 393 -17.46 -3.60 24.51
CA GLN A 393 -18.86 -4.05 24.47
C GLN A 393 -19.79 -3.15 25.30
N ASP A 394 -19.36 -2.70 26.48
CA ASP A 394 -20.15 -1.84 27.35
C ASP A 394 -20.27 -0.39 26.84
N ASN A 395 -19.39 0.02 25.91
CA ASN A 395 -19.31 1.41 25.42
C ASN A 395 -19.46 1.53 23.89
N PRO A 396 -20.57 1.06 23.31
CA PRO A 396 -20.81 1.20 21.89
C PRO A 396 -21.08 2.66 21.51
N HIS A 397 -20.70 3.02 20.30
CA HIS A 397 -21.06 4.30 19.68
C HIS A 397 -21.51 4.08 18.24
N THR A 398 -22.35 4.98 17.75
CA THR A 398 -22.75 5.01 16.35
C THR A 398 -21.89 5.98 15.55
N GLN A 399 -21.73 5.75 14.24
CA GLN A 399 -21.05 6.71 13.34
C GLN A 399 -21.76 8.07 13.33
N TRP A 400 -23.08 8.09 13.53
CA TRP A 400 -23.87 9.30 13.64
C TRP A 400 -23.54 10.12 14.90
N GLU A 401 -23.33 9.46 16.05
CA GLU A 401 -22.87 10.15 17.27
C GLU A 401 -21.52 10.82 17.06
N ARG A 402 -20.58 10.14 16.39
CA ARG A 402 -19.27 10.70 16.04
C ARG A 402 -19.39 11.94 15.18
N MET A 403 -20.19 11.86 14.12
CA MET A 403 -20.39 12.99 13.22
C MET A 403 -21.09 14.16 13.93
N ARG A 404 -22.10 13.89 14.76
CA ARG A 404 -22.81 14.92 15.54
C ARG A 404 -21.92 15.55 16.61
N SER A 405 -21.09 14.75 17.28
CA SER A 405 -20.10 15.24 18.25
C SER A 405 -19.11 16.18 17.55
N HIS A 406 -18.61 15.78 16.38
CA HIS A 406 -17.69 16.60 15.59
C HIS A 406 -18.32 17.97 15.22
N VAL A 407 -19.55 17.98 14.72
CA VAL A 407 -20.29 19.23 14.40
C VAL A 407 -20.47 20.12 15.64
N ASN A 408 -20.63 19.53 16.82
CA ASN A 408 -20.84 20.24 18.08
C ASN A 408 -19.54 20.45 18.88
N ARG A 409 -18.37 20.49 18.23
CA ARG A 409 -17.06 20.70 18.88
C ARG A 409 -16.79 19.70 20.02
N GLY A 410 -17.08 18.43 19.79
CA GLY A 410 -16.83 17.32 20.72
C GLY A 410 -17.92 17.08 21.77
N LYS A 411 -18.93 17.96 21.88
CA LYS A 411 -20.01 17.85 22.89
C LYS A 411 -21.27 17.21 22.32
N LEU A 412 -21.86 16.28 23.07
CA LEU A 412 -23.15 15.68 22.74
C LEU A 412 -24.21 16.20 23.72
N ARG A 413 -25.33 16.75 23.20
CA ARG A 413 -26.43 17.27 24.03
C ARG A 413 -27.26 16.19 24.74
N SER A 414 -27.10 14.93 24.33
CA SER A 414 -27.91 13.78 24.78
C SER A 414 -27.02 12.70 25.39
N LEU A 415 -26.08 13.10 26.24
CA LEU A 415 -25.28 12.16 27.03
C LEU A 415 -26.17 11.53 28.10
N THR A 416 -26.21 10.21 28.15
CA THR A 416 -26.83 9.46 29.24
C THR A 416 -25.80 9.26 30.35
N ASN A 417 -26.24 9.05 31.59
CA ASN A 417 -25.33 8.78 32.71
C ASN A 417 -24.56 7.47 32.56
N ASN A 418 -24.96 6.61 31.62
CA ASN A 418 -24.31 5.34 31.33
C ASN A 418 -23.22 5.47 30.26
N ASP A 419 -23.15 6.60 29.54
CA ASP A 419 -22.09 6.81 28.55
C ASP A 419 -20.77 7.14 29.27
N LEU A 420 -19.68 6.47 28.89
CA LEU A 420 -18.33 6.85 29.34
C LEU A 420 -17.97 8.24 28.81
N GLN A 421 -17.93 9.21 29.73
CA GLN A 421 -17.75 10.61 29.42
C GLN A 421 -16.70 11.27 30.30
N TRP A 422 -16.02 12.28 29.76
CA TRP A 422 -15.09 13.14 30.49
C TRP A 422 -15.37 14.60 30.16
N ASN A 423 -15.61 15.43 31.19
CA ASN A 423 -15.93 16.86 31.05
C ASN A 423 -17.06 17.16 30.05
N GLY A 424 -18.10 16.30 30.02
CA GLY A 424 -19.26 16.43 29.13
C GLY A 424 -18.98 16.10 27.67
N GLN A 425 -17.87 15.40 27.38
CA GLN A 425 -17.57 14.81 26.08
C GLN A 425 -17.68 13.28 26.19
N LYS A 426 -18.39 12.65 25.24
CA LYS A 426 -18.41 11.18 25.11
C LYS A 426 -17.05 10.74 24.59
N LEU A 427 -16.44 9.73 25.22
CA LEU A 427 -15.24 9.10 24.70
C LEU A 427 -15.63 8.07 23.63
N PHE A 428 -14.93 8.07 22.50
CA PHE A 428 -15.15 7.08 21.45
C PHE A 428 -14.07 6.02 21.54
N LEU A 429 -14.46 4.78 21.79
CA LEU A 429 -13.54 3.65 21.94
C LEU A 429 -13.48 2.88 20.63
N GLU A 430 -12.29 2.47 20.20
CA GLU A 430 -12.09 1.56 19.07
C GLU A 430 -11.05 0.52 19.49
N GLN A 431 -11.07 -0.66 18.87
CA GLN A 431 -9.92 -1.55 18.94
C GLN A 431 -8.69 -0.80 18.41
N ALA A 432 -7.58 -0.87 19.13
CA ALA A 432 -6.35 -0.25 18.67
C ALA A 432 -5.78 -1.05 17.48
N PRO A 433 -5.31 -0.38 16.42
CA PRO A 433 -4.50 -1.07 15.41
C PRO A 433 -3.13 -1.42 15.98
N GLU A 434 -2.39 -2.29 15.31
CA GLU A 434 -1.00 -2.58 15.68
C GLU A 434 -0.16 -1.30 15.81
N PRO A 435 0.82 -1.23 16.74
CA PRO A 435 1.65 -0.04 16.91
C PRO A 435 2.34 0.41 15.61
N ASN A 436 2.83 -0.56 14.82
CA ASN A 436 3.47 -0.31 13.53
C ASN A 436 2.50 0.13 12.43
N ASP A 437 1.20 -0.14 12.61
CA ASP A 437 0.11 0.21 11.69
C ASP A 437 -0.47 1.61 11.99
N VAL A 438 -0.14 2.19 13.15
CA VAL A 438 -0.46 3.59 13.46
C VAL A 438 0.40 4.51 12.60
N ASP A 439 -0.25 5.43 11.88
CA ASP A 439 0.45 6.53 11.22
C ASP A 439 0.50 7.74 12.16
N TRP A 440 1.60 7.84 12.90
CA TRP A 440 1.84 8.87 13.90
C TRP A 440 1.92 10.28 13.29
N GLU A 441 2.28 10.41 12.01
CA GLU A 441 2.31 11.68 11.28
C GLU A 441 0.89 12.22 11.06
N PHE A 442 -0.12 11.35 10.92
CA PHE A 442 -1.47 11.78 10.57
C PHE A 442 -2.53 11.51 11.62
N ILE A 443 -2.22 10.77 12.68
CA ILE A 443 -3.21 10.44 13.72
C ILE A 443 -3.76 11.67 14.43
N HIS A 444 -2.93 12.68 14.70
CA HIS A 444 -3.31 13.91 15.39
C HIS A 444 -4.18 14.85 14.55
N ILE A 445 -4.15 14.73 13.21
CA ILE A 445 -4.91 15.60 12.30
C ILE A 445 -6.42 15.46 12.55
N THR A 446 -7.11 16.60 12.62
CA THR A 446 -8.55 16.69 12.88
C THR A 446 -9.40 16.01 11.80
N THR A 447 -10.56 15.48 12.19
CA THR A 447 -11.46 14.77 11.25
C THR A 447 -11.96 15.67 10.12
N SER A 448 -12.23 16.96 10.38
CA SER A 448 -12.67 17.93 9.37
C SER A 448 -11.63 18.11 8.27
N GLU A 449 -10.36 18.21 8.65
CA GLU A 449 -9.27 18.35 7.71
C GLU A 449 -9.09 17.07 6.89
N LYS A 450 -9.10 15.90 7.54
CA LYS A 450 -9.06 14.59 6.85
C LYS A 450 -10.17 14.45 5.79
N ILE A 451 -11.39 14.88 6.09
CA ILE A 451 -12.50 14.84 5.11
C ILE A 451 -12.20 15.74 3.91
N PHE A 452 -11.77 16.99 4.14
CA PHE A 452 -11.43 17.93 3.07
C PHE A 452 -10.31 17.40 2.17
N LYS A 453 -9.25 16.88 2.77
CA LYS A 453 -8.11 16.25 2.09
C LYS A 453 -8.54 15.07 1.21
N ARG A 454 -9.39 14.19 1.72
CA ARG A 454 -9.95 13.06 0.95
C ARG A 454 -10.80 13.49 -0.24
N VAL A 455 -11.66 14.49 -0.06
CA VAL A 455 -12.46 15.03 -1.18
C VAL A 455 -11.55 15.60 -2.27
N ARG A 456 -10.50 16.35 -1.87
CA ARG A 456 -9.50 16.87 -2.80
C ARG A 456 -8.75 15.77 -3.54
N ALA A 457 -8.32 14.71 -2.84
CA ALA A 457 -7.68 13.55 -3.45
C ALA A 457 -8.58 12.87 -4.51
N TRP A 458 -9.88 12.70 -4.22
CA TRP A 458 -10.85 12.19 -5.20
C TRP A 458 -10.99 13.07 -6.43
N VAL A 459 -10.97 14.41 -6.27
CA VAL A 459 -10.97 15.34 -7.41
C VAL A 459 -9.73 15.14 -8.27
N TYR A 460 -8.54 15.05 -7.67
CA TYR A 460 -7.31 14.78 -8.40
C TYR A 460 -7.32 13.43 -9.10
N TYR A 461 -7.87 12.40 -8.45
CA TYR A 461 -8.06 11.08 -9.04
C TYR A 461 -8.96 11.11 -10.28
N ILE A 462 -10.14 11.75 -10.19
CA ILE A 462 -11.07 11.85 -11.33
C ILE A 462 -10.45 12.63 -12.50
N LEU A 463 -9.74 13.73 -12.21
CA LEU A 463 -9.03 14.49 -13.24
C LEU A 463 -7.95 13.64 -13.93
N PHE A 464 -7.20 12.86 -13.16
CA PHE A 464 -6.18 11.95 -13.68
C PHE A 464 -6.78 10.88 -14.59
N GLU A 465 -7.82 10.17 -14.14
CA GLU A 465 -8.49 9.14 -14.96
C GLU A 465 -9.15 9.73 -16.22
N SER A 466 -9.71 10.94 -16.12
CA SER A 466 -10.27 11.65 -17.29
C SER A 466 -9.19 12.00 -18.32
N ALA A 467 -8.01 12.41 -17.86
CA ALA A 467 -6.87 12.67 -18.74
C ALA A 467 -6.36 11.38 -19.40
N ALA A 468 -6.27 10.28 -18.64
CA ALA A 468 -5.88 8.98 -19.18
C ALA A 468 -6.88 8.47 -20.24
N PHE A 469 -8.19 8.59 -19.96
CA PHE A 469 -9.25 8.31 -20.94
C PHE A 469 -9.04 9.08 -22.25
N PHE A 470 -8.83 10.40 -22.16
CA PHE A 470 -8.68 11.23 -23.35
C PHE A 470 -7.43 10.86 -24.17
N ILE A 471 -6.31 10.57 -23.50
CA ILE A 471 -5.08 10.13 -24.17
C ILE A 471 -5.29 8.80 -24.89
N ILE A 472 -5.86 7.79 -24.21
CA ILE A 472 -6.14 6.49 -24.81
C ILE A 472 -7.12 6.63 -25.97
N TYR A 473 -8.17 7.44 -25.81
CA TYR A 473 -9.13 7.76 -26.88
C TYR A 473 -8.43 8.34 -28.11
N LEU A 474 -7.56 9.34 -27.94
CA LEU A 474 -6.83 9.94 -29.06
C LEU A 474 -5.93 8.91 -29.77
N ILE A 475 -5.27 8.04 -29.01
CA ILE A 475 -4.40 7.00 -29.55
C ILE A 475 -5.23 5.96 -30.33
N SER A 476 -6.29 5.42 -29.75
CA SER A 476 -7.17 4.44 -30.39
C SER A 476 -7.89 5.02 -31.61
N HIS A 477 -8.33 6.28 -31.55
CA HIS A 477 -8.93 6.96 -32.71
C HIS A 477 -7.93 7.09 -33.87
N ARG A 478 -6.66 7.42 -33.57
CA ARG A 478 -5.61 7.45 -34.60
C ARG A 478 -5.31 6.07 -35.17
N LEU A 479 -5.31 5.04 -34.33
CA LEU A 479 -5.13 3.66 -34.77
C LEU A 479 -6.27 3.19 -35.67
N ALA A 480 -7.51 3.55 -35.34
CA ALA A 480 -8.69 3.23 -36.13
C ALA A 480 -8.65 3.87 -37.52
N LEU A 481 -8.30 5.17 -37.60
CA LEU A 481 -8.14 5.85 -38.88
C LEU A 481 -7.10 5.18 -39.78
N LEU A 482 -5.96 4.75 -39.22
CA LEU A 482 -4.94 4.01 -39.96
C LEU A 482 -5.42 2.62 -40.39
N GLY A 483 -6.26 1.98 -39.57
CA GLY A 483 -6.91 0.72 -39.91
C GLY A 483 -7.86 0.86 -41.10
N ASP A 484 -8.67 1.93 -41.12
CA ASP A 484 -9.61 2.23 -42.20
C ASP A 484 -8.87 2.54 -43.51
N GLU A 485 -7.81 3.37 -43.45
CA GLU A 485 -6.95 3.68 -44.61
C GLU A 485 -6.34 2.41 -45.22
N ALA A 486 -5.84 1.50 -44.38
CA ALA A 486 -5.27 0.24 -44.85
C ALA A 486 -6.31 -0.72 -45.42
N HIS A 487 -7.51 -0.75 -44.84
CA HIS A 487 -8.60 -1.56 -45.37
C HIS A 487 -9.01 -1.07 -46.77
N GLU A 488 -9.10 0.24 -46.98
CA GLU A 488 -9.35 0.80 -48.31
C GLU A 488 -8.25 0.46 -49.33
N GLU A 489 -6.98 0.47 -48.91
CA GLU A 489 -5.86 0.06 -49.76
C GLU A 489 -5.91 -1.44 -50.11
N GLU A 490 -6.41 -2.28 -49.19
CA GLU A 490 -6.63 -3.72 -49.42
C GLU A 490 -7.70 -3.95 -50.46
N LEU A 491 -8.84 -3.25 -50.35
CA LEU A 491 -9.92 -3.29 -51.32
C LEU A 491 -9.47 -2.84 -52.71
N LYS A 492 -8.51 -1.90 -52.77
CA LYS A 492 -7.90 -1.44 -54.02
C LYS A 492 -6.88 -2.44 -54.59
N GLY A 493 -6.60 -3.55 -53.90
CA GLY A 493 -5.59 -4.54 -54.27
C GLY A 493 -4.16 -4.00 -54.23
N LYS A 494 -3.94 -2.89 -53.51
CA LYS A 494 -2.67 -2.16 -53.42
C LYS A 494 -2.02 -2.29 -52.06
N LEU A 495 -2.63 -3.02 -51.13
CA LEU A 495 -2.10 -3.10 -49.78
C LEU A 495 -0.78 -3.85 -49.77
N ASP A 496 0.27 -3.09 -49.47
CA ASP A 496 1.60 -3.61 -49.26
C ASP A 496 1.67 -4.35 -47.92
N GLU A 497 2.37 -5.48 -47.87
CA GLU A 497 2.62 -6.24 -46.63
C GLU A 497 3.32 -5.37 -45.58
N ASP A 498 4.08 -4.37 -46.04
CA ASP A 498 4.72 -3.38 -45.17
C ASP A 498 3.72 -2.51 -44.41
N THR A 499 2.59 -2.13 -45.02
CA THR A 499 1.53 -1.35 -44.35
C THR A 499 0.86 -2.19 -43.26
N LYS A 500 0.53 -3.46 -43.55
CA LYS A 500 -0.01 -4.40 -42.54
C LYS A 500 0.93 -4.58 -41.36
N ARG A 501 2.21 -4.79 -41.64
CA ARG A 501 3.26 -4.93 -40.62
C ARG A 501 3.38 -3.66 -39.77
N LYS A 502 3.33 -2.48 -40.38
CA LYS A 502 3.41 -1.19 -39.69
C LYS A 502 2.25 -0.99 -38.71
N ILE A 503 1.02 -1.36 -39.10
CA ILE A 503 -0.16 -1.28 -38.23
C ILE A 503 -0.04 -2.23 -37.05
N ASN A 504 0.36 -3.49 -37.30
CA ASN A 504 0.55 -4.46 -36.22
C ASN A 504 1.63 -4.02 -35.22
N ILE A 505 2.76 -3.47 -35.69
CA ILE A 505 3.81 -2.93 -34.83
C ILE A 505 3.29 -1.75 -34.01
N MET A 506 2.50 -0.86 -34.62
CA MET A 506 1.93 0.30 -33.93
C MET A 506 0.92 -0.12 -32.86
N SER A 507 0.00 -1.04 -33.18
CA SER A 507 -0.96 -1.62 -32.23
C SER A 507 -0.26 -2.27 -31.04
N PHE A 508 0.78 -3.06 -31.31
CA PHE A 508 1.58 -3.68 -30.26
C PHE A 508 2.31 -2.64 -29.41
N SER A 509 2.90 -1.62 -30.04
CA SER A 509 3.61 -0.54 -29.33
C SER A 509 2.66 0.26 -28.42
N ILE A 510 1.43 0.51 -28.86
CA ILE A 510 0.39 1.17 -28.06
C ILE A 510 0.02 0.29 -26.86
N SER A 511 -0.32 -0.97 -27.10
CA SER A 511 -0.67 -1.92 -26.04
C SER A 511 0.45 -2.05 -25.00
N MET A 512 1.70 -2.15 -25.47
CA MET A 512 2.88 -2.19 -24.62
C MET A 512 3.04 -0.89 -23.82
N THR A 513 2.83 0.27 -24.45
CA THR A 513 2.91 1.58 -23.76
C THR A 513 1.86 1.70 -22.67
N ILE A 514 0.62 1.29 -22.94
CA ILE A 514 -0.46 1.28 -21.94
C ILE A 514 -0.09 0.37 -20.76
N VAL A 515 0.36 -0.86 -21.03
CA VAL A 515 0.76 -1.81 -19.98
C VAL A 515 1.94 -1.28 -19.15
N LEU A 516 2.95 -0.69 -19.80
CA LEU A 516 4.11 -0.08 -19.13
C LEU A 516 3.70 1.14 -18.29
N PHE A 517 2.88 2.03 -18.83
CA PHE A 517 2.38 3.20 -18.12
C PHE A 517 1.55 2.80 -16.90
N ASN A 518 0.65 1.83 -17.05
CA ASN A 518 -0.14 1.25 -15.97
C ASN A 518 0.75 0.64 -14.87
N LYS A 519 1.86 0.00 -15.25
CA LYS A 519 2.76 -0.63 -14.28
C LYS A 519 3.67 0.35 -13.53
N PHE A 520 4.21 1.36 -14.23
CA PHE A 520 5.25 2.24 -13.69
C PHE A 520 4.76 3.65 -13.34
N GLY A 521 3.84 4.20 -14.13
CA GLY A 521 3.32 5.56 -13.98
C GLY A 521 2.15 5.63 -13.00
N VAL A 522 1.08 4.88 -13.26
CA VAL A 522 -0.18 4.96 -12.49
C VAL A 522 0.07 4.69 -11.00
N ALA A 523 0.87 3.68 -10.65
CA ALA A 523 1.18 3.37 -9.25
C ALA A 523 1.76 4.57 -8.47
N LYS A 524 2.69 5.32 -9.09
CA LYS A 524 3.32 6.48 -8.45
C LYS A 524 2.34 7.64 -8.28
N ILE A 525 1.52 7.88 -9.30
CA ILE A 525 0.53 8.97 -9.29
C ILE A 525 -0.55 8.69 -8.25
N VAL A 526 -1.09 7.47 -8.23
CA VAL A 526 -2.11 7.08 -7.24
C VAL A 526 -1.54 7.12 -5.83
N HIS A 527 -0.29 6.68 -5.62
CA HIS A 527 0.36 6.79 -4.29
C HIS A 527 0.40 8.25 -3.83
N TYR A 528 0.86 9.16 -4.68
CA TYR A 528 0.89 10.60 -4.39
C TYR A 528 -0.49 11.17 -4.06
N ILE A 529 -1.54 10.72 -4.77
CA ILE A 529 -2.93 11.14 -4.48
C ILE A 529 -3.38 10.63 -3.11
N VAL A 530 -3.05 9.39 -2.74
CA VAL A 530 -3.47 8.78 -1.48
C VAL A 530 -2.67 9.32 -0.29
N ASP A 531 -1.40 9.68 -0.48
CA ASP A 531 -0.59 10.38 0.53
C ASP A 531 -1.23 11.71 0.97
N ASP A 532 -1.95 12.35 0.05
CA ASP A 532 -2.67 13.59 0.34
C ASP A 532 -3.91 13.37 1.23
N GLU A 533 -4.41 12.14 1.39
CA GLU A 533 -5.60 11.81 2.19
C GLU A 533 -5.37 11.82 3.70
N LYS A 534 -4.10 11.79 4.13
CA LYS A 534 -3.68 11.88 5.54
C LYS A 534 -4.41 10.87 6.43
N ILE A 535 -4.36 9.59 6.04
CA ILE A 535 -5.01 8.49 6.75
C ILE A 535 -4.17 8.11 7.97
N SER A 536 -4.80 7.98 9.14
CA SER A 536 -4.11 7.74 10.42
C SER A 536 -3.66 6.30 10.67
N ASN A 537 -3.82 5.42 9.70
CA ASN A 537 -3.57 3.99 9.83
C ASN A 537 -3.07 3.45 8.48
N LYS A 538 -1.98 2.70 8.49
CA LYS A 538 -1.28 2.24 7.29
C LYS A 538 -2.08 1.19 6.53
N THR A 539 -2.77 0.29 7.21
CA THR A 539 -3.70 -0.68 6.59
C THR A 539 -4.80 0.06 5.84
N LYS A 540 -5.43 1.08 6.44
CA LYS A 540 -6.47 1.89 5.77
C LYS A 540 -5.91 2.71 4.61
N PHE A 541 -4.68 3.21 4.73
CA PHE A 541 -3.96 3.84 3.63
C PHE A 541 -3.75 2.84 2.48
N GLN A 542 -3.26 1.64 2.79
CA GLN A 542 -3.06 0.57 1.83
C GLN A 542 -4.38 0.16 1.16
N ILE A 543 -5.49 0.01 1.91
CA ILE A 543 -6.83 -0.27 1.35
C ILE A 543 -7.24 0.82 0.36
N SER A 544 -7.12 2.10 0.76
CA SER A 544 -7.44 3.25 -0.11
C SER A 544 -6.59 3.25 -1.39
N PHE A 545 -5.30 2.95 -1.24
CA PHE A 545 -4.37 2.79 -2.36
C PHE A 545 -4.75 1.64 -3.28
N VAL A 546 -5.07 0.44 -2.74
CA VAL A 546 -5.48 -0.69 -3.58
C VAL A 546 -6.76 -0.39 -4.33
N TYR A 547 -7.76 0.18 -3.66
CA TYR A 547 -9.04 0.50 -4.30
C TYR A 547 -8.84 1.40 -5.52
N LYS A 548 -8.17 2.54 -5.33
CA LYS A 548 -7.92 3.50 -6.40
C LYS A 548 -6.98 2.96 -7.47
N TYR A 549 -5.94 2.22 -7.09
CA TYR A 549 -4.97 1.69 -8.04
C TYR A 549 -5.55 0.54 -8.88
N ALA A 550 -6.24 -0.43 -8.26
CA ALA A 550 -6.92 -1.49 -8.98
C ALA A 550 -8.01 -0.95 -9.91
N LEU A 551 -8.80 0.02 -9.45
CA LEU A 551 -9.83 0.68 -10.27
C LEU A 551 -9.21 1.42 -11.45
N ALA A 552 -8.15 2.22 -11.22
CA ALA A 552 -7.43 2.92 -12.28
C ALA A 552 -6.88 1.95 -13.34
N LEU A 553 -6.25 0.87 -12.88
CA LEU A 553 -5.71 -0.17 -13.74
C LEU A 553 -6.80 -0.85 -14.58
N PHE A 554 -7.96 -1.14 -13.97
CA PHE A 554 -9.07 -1.79 -14.63
C PHE A 554 -9.80 -0.85 -15.60
N LEU A 555 -10.05 0.41 -15.22
CA LEU A 555 -10.64 1.41 -16.11
C LEU A 555 -9.77 1.61 -17.35
N ASN A 556 -8.47 1.86 -17.15
CA ASN A 556 -7.52 2.13 -18.25
C ASN A 556 -7.29 0.92 -19.15
N ALA A 557 -7.35 -0.31 -18.62
CA ALA A 557 -7.14 -1.51 -19.43
C ALA A 557 -8.42 -2.04 -20.09
N ALA A 558 -9.55 -2.07 -19.38
CA ALA A 558 -10.79 -2.64 -19.88
C ALA A 558 -11.79 -1.58 -20.32
N ILE A 559 -12.30 -0.79 -19.39
CA ILE A 559 -13.50 0.02 -19.63
C ILE A 559 -13.26 1.08 -20.71
N ILE A 560 -12.08 1.72 -20.69
CA ILE A 560 -11.75 2.76 -21.66
C ILE A 560 -11.63 2.16 -23.06
N SER A 561 -10.88 1.07 -23.24
CA SER A 561 -10.79 0.38 -24.53
C SER A 561 -12.14 -0.10 -25.03
N PHE A 562 -13.00 -0.61 -24.14
CA PHE A 562 -14.37 -0.98 -24.48
C PHE A 562 -15.17 0.20 -25.02
N LEU A 563 -15.18 1.34 -24.31
CA LEU A 563 -15.91 2.53 -24.73
C LEU A 563 -15.39 3.06 -26.08
N VAL A 564 -14.08 3.07 -26.26
CA VAL A 564 -13.48 3.62 -27.48
C VAL A 564 -13.69 2.68 -28.67
N ASP A 565 -13.29 1.41 -28.57
CA ASP A 565 -13.26 0.51 -29.71
C ASP A 565 -14.65 -0.03 -30.08
N ILE A 566 -15.50 -0.32 -29.08
CA ILE A 566 -16.84 -0.88 -29.32
C ILE A 566 -17.90 0.22 -29.48
N VAL A 567 -17.95 1.20 -28.57
CA VAL A 567 -19.05 2.17 -28.55
C VAL A 567 -18.82 3.29 -29.56
N ILE A 568 -17.62 3.87 -29.59
CA ILE A 568 -17.31 5.03 -30.45
C ILE A 568 -16.95 4.58 -31.86
N LEU A 569 -15.92 3.72 -31.99
CA LEU A 569 -15.36 3.33 -33.28
C LEU A 569 -16.15 2.20 -33.96
N LYS A 570 -16.87 1.38 -33.17
CA LYS A 570 -17.61 0.20 -33.64
C LYS A 570 -16.74 -0.81 -34.41
N ASN A 571 -15.42 -0.79 -34.19
CA ASN A 571 -14.47 -1.72 -34.82
C ASN A 571 -14.20 -2.91 -33.89
N VAL A 572 -15.11 -3.88 -33.89
CA VAL A 572 -15.02 -5.04 -32.98
C VAL A 572 -14.08 -6.12 -33.53
N LYS A 573 -14.15 -6.39 -34.85
CA LYS A 573 -13.52 -7.56 -35.51
C LYS A 573 -12.48 -7.19 -36.58
N GLY A 574 -12.37 -5.93 -36.98
CA GLY A 574 -11.47 -5.52 -38.06
C GLY A 574 -10.00 -5.59 -37.64
N ALA A 575 -9.10 -5.30 -38.59
CA ALA A 575 -7.68 -5.14 -38.30
C ALA A 575 -7.47 -4.05 -37.24
N GLY A 576 -6.72 -4.36 -36.18
CA GLY A 576 -6.57 -3.46 -35.03
C GLY A 576 -7.89 -3.18 -34.29
N GLY A 577 -8.89 -4.04 -34.45
CA GLY A 577 -10.17 -3.96 -33.73
C GLY A 577 -10.06 -4.45 -32.29
N PHE A 578 -11.15 -4.24 -31.54
CA PHE A 578 -11.24 -4.51 -30.11
C PHE A 578 -10.67 -5.88 -29.71
N ILE A 579 -11.11 -6.98 -30.36
CA ILE A 579 -10.68 -8.34 -29.97
C ILE A 579 -9.17 -8.52 -30.10
N GLN A 580 -8.56 -7.99 -31.15
CA GLN A 580 -7.11 -8.12 -31.37
C GLN A 580 -6.32 -7.30 -30.34
N ASN A 581 -6.69 -6.03 -30.15
CA ASN A 581 -6.02 -5.13 -29.21
C ASN A 581 -6.14 -5.62 -27.77
N GLU A 582 -7.36 -5.97 -27.35
CA GLU A 582 -7.62 -6.47 -26.01
C GLU A 582 -6.95 -7.81 -25.76
N SER A 583 -6.90 -8.71 -26.76
CA SER A 583 -6.16 -9.98 -26.61
C SER A 583 -4.67 -9.73 -26.36
N GLN A 584 -4.07 -8.75 -27.05
CA GLN A 584 -2.67 -8.36 -26.82
C GLN A 584 -2.48 -7.80 -25.42
N ILE A 585 -3.35 -6.87 -24.99
CA ILE A 585 -3.33 -6.30 -23.63
C ILE A 585 -3.50 -7.40 -22.58
N PHE A 586 -4.37 -8.39 -22.82
CA PHE A 586 -4.58 -9.55 -21.96
C PHE A 586 -3.30 -10.36 -21.76
N VAL A 587 -2.66 -10.74 -22.86
CA VAL A 587 -1.43 -11.55 -22.84
C VAL A 587 -0.30 -10.78 -22.16
N LEU A 588 -0.13 -9.49 -22.50
CA LEU A 588 0.87 -8.64 -21.88
C LEU A 588 0.62 -8.47 -20.37
N ASN A 589 -0.63 -8.26 -19.95
CA ASN A 589 -0.98 -8.15 -18.53
C ASN A 589 -0.75 -9.45 -17.76
N ALA A 590 -0.89 -10.61 -18.39
CA ALA A 590 -0.65 -11.89 -17.74
C ALA A 590 0.84 -12.25 -17.62
N ILE A 591 1.64 -11.98 -18.67
CA ILE A 591 3.05 -12.41 -18.74
C ILE A 591 4.00 -11.36 -18.14
N PHE A 592 3.73 -10.07 -18.37
CA PHE A 592 4.68 -9.02 -18.07
C PHE A 592 4.88 -8.79 -16.57
N PRO A 593 3.84 -8.77 -15.70
CA PRO A 593 4.06 -8.59 -14.26
C PRO A 593 4.91 -9.71 -13.63
N PRO A 594 4.63 -11.01 -13.81
CA PRO A 594 5.50 -12.08 -13.29
C PRO A 594 6.94 -11.96 -13.80
N PHE A 595 7.11 -11.62 -15.08
CA PHE A 595 8.44 -11.43 -15.67
C PHE A 595 9.21 -10.27 -15.02
N ILE A 596 8.58 -9.10 -14.89
CA ILE A 596 9.20 -7.94 -14.20
C ILE A 596 9.60 -8.32 -12.77
N TRP A 597 8.74 -9.04 -12.04
CA TRP A 597 9.04 -9.43 -10.68
C TRP A 597 10.10 -10.52 -10.58
N CYS A 598 10.25 -11.37 -11.60
CA CYS A 598 11.31 -12.35 -11.67
C CYS A 598 12.69 -11.68 -11.87
N VAL A 599 12.74 -10.71 -12.80
CA VAL A 599 13.94 -9.90 -13.04
C VAL A 599 14.24 -9.00 -11.85
N ASP A 600 13.19 -8.41 -11.29
CA ASP A 600 13.23 -7.46 -10.18
C ASP A 600 14.19 -6.30 -10.42
N PRO A 601 13.88 -5.40 -11.38
CA PRO A 601 14.77 -4.32 -11.75
C PRO A 601 15.10 -3.39 -10.59
N TRP A 602 14.20 -3.26 -9.61
CA TRP A 602 14.45 -2.42 -8.43
C TRP A 602 15.56 -2.96 -7.55
N SER A 603 15.59 -4.26 -7.25
CA SER A 603 16.71 -4.85 -6.50
C SER A 603 18.02 -4.79 -7.28
N LEU A 604 17.98 -4.99 -8.60
CA LEU A 604 19.18 -4.85 -9.43
C LEU A 604 19.73 -3.42 -9.40
N CYS A 605 18.89 -2.41 -9.59
CA CYS A 605 19.27 -1.00 -9.49
C CYS A 605 19.78 -0.65 -8.09
N LYS A 606 19.10 -1.09 -7.03
CA LYS A 606 19.52 -0.85 -5.63
C LYS A 606 20.87 -1.50 -5.35
N ASN A 607 21.12 -2.72 -5.85
CA ASN A 607 22.40 -3.41 -5.67
C ASN A 607 23.55 -2.75 -6.44
N ILE A 608 23.31 -2.28 -7.67
CA ILE A 608 24.31 -1.52 -8.43
C ILE A 608 24.64 -0.22 -7.71
N TRP A 609 23.61 0.50 -7.25
CA TRP A 609 23.77 1.73 -6.49
C TRP A 609 24.52 1.49 -5.17
N ARG A 610 24.15 0.46 -4.40
CA ARG A 610 24.82 0.03 -3.16
C ARG A 610 26.31 -0.22 -3.40
N LYS A 611 26.67 -1.00 -4.42
CA LYS A 611 28.08 -1.27 -4.79
C LYS A 611 28.83 0.00 -5.20
N TYR A 612 28.18 0.88 -5.96
CA TYR A 612 28.76 2.16 -6.39
C TYR A 612 29.03 3.11 -5.21
N ILE A 613 28.15 3.16 -4.21
CA ILE A 613 28.35 4.00 -3.04
C ILE A 613 29.40 3.38 -2.11
N MET A 614 29.36 2.07 -1.87
CA MET A 614 30.36 1.37 -1.06
C MET A 614 31.77 1.49 -1.64
N SER A 615 31.93 1.53 -2.97
CA SER A 615 33.25 1.70 -3.60
C SER A 615 33.86 3.09 -3.37
N LYS A 616 33.09 4.06 -2.87
CA LYS A 616 33.61 5.37 -2.45
C LYS A 616 34.26 5.35 -1.06
N GLY A 617 34.08 4.29 -0.26
CA GLY A 617 34.60 4.19 1.11
C GLY A 617 34.17 5.39 1.96
N ASP A 618 35.12 6.03 2.66
CA ASP A 618 34.87 7.19 3.53
C ASP A 618 34.40 8.44 2.77
N LYS A 619 34.52 8.46 1.43
CA LYS A 619 33.96 9.53 0.58
C LYS A 619 32.46 9.36 0.33
N ALA A 620 31.84 8.29 0.84
CA ALA A 620 30.39 8.13 0.84
C ALA A 620 29.80 9.06 1.93
N LEU A 621 29.26 10.20 1.49
CA LEU A 621 28.64 11.20 2.36
C LEU A 621 27.20 10.81 2.70
N LEU A 622 27.05 9.64 3.33
CA LEU A 622 25.80 9.14 3.86
C LEU A 622 25.85 9.16 5.38
N THR A 623 24.72 9.51 6.00
CA THR A 623 24.53 9.28 7.44
C THR A 623 24.40 7.78 7.73
N GLN A 624 24.59 7.37 8.98
CA GLN A 624 24.38 5.98 9.38
C GLN A 624 22.96 5.49 9.04
N GLN A 625 21.94 6.32 9.25
CA GLN A 625 20.55 5.98 8.91
C GLN A 625 20.32 5.81 7.40
N GLU A 626 20.93 6.67 6.58
CA GLU A 626 20.88 6.55 5.12
C GLU A 626 21.60 5.29 4.63
N ALA A 627 22.75 4.97 5.22
CA ALA A 627 23.49 3.75 4.94
C ALA A 627 22.68 2.51 5.33
N ASN A 628 22.04 2.52 6.50
CA ASN A 628 21.13 1.46 6.95
C ASN A 628 20.03 1.21 5.90
N LYS A 629 19.32 2.27 5.46
CA LYS A 629 18.25 2.20 4.45
C LYS A 629 18.73 1.75 3.07
N LEU A 630 19.95 2.14 2.69
CA LEU A 630 20.60 1.70 1.46
C LEU A 630 20.97 0.20 1.49
N MET A 631 21.41 -0.28 2.65
CA MET A 631 21.80 -1.67 2.86
C MET A 631 20.62 -2.63 2.98
N GLU A 632 19.45 -2.17 3.45
CA GLU A 632 18.20 -2.95 3.39
C GLU A 632 17.86 -3.39 1.96
N GLU A 633 17.06 -4.45 1.81
CA GLU A 633 16.45 -4.79 0.52
C GLU A 633 15.31 -3.81 0.18
N PRO A 634 14.76 -3.81 -1.06
CA PRO A 634 13.59 -2.99 -1.37
C PRO A 634 12.38 -3.36 -0.51
N ASP A 635 11.55 -2.37 -0.21
CA ASP A 635 10.37 -2.57 0.64
C ASP A 635 9.31 -3.42 -0.07
N TYR A 636 8.69 -4.33 0.68
CA TYR A 636 7.55 -5.11 0.19
C TYR A 636 6.24 -4.34 0.44
N LEU A 637 5.58 -3.91 -0.63
CA LEU A 637 4.26 -3.27 -0.56
C LEU A 637 3.17 -4.22 -1.04
N SER A 638 2.47 -4.87 -0.10
CA SER A 638 1.37 -5.82 -0.35
C SER A 638 0.24 -5.20 -1.20
N ALA A 639 -0.09 -3.94 -0.93
CA ALA A 639 -1.18 -3.22 -1.57
C ALA A 639 -1.02 -3.19 -3.11
N LYS A 640 0.20 -2.96 -3.59
CA LYS A 640 0.52 -3.01 -5.02
C LYS A 640 0.28 -4.40 -5.63
N ARG A 641 0.54 -5.46 -4.85
CA ARG A 641 0.38 -6.86 -5.26
C ARG A 641 -1.08 -7.25 -5.36
N TYR A 642 -1.87 -6.89 -4.36
CA TYR A 642 -3.33 -7.03 -4.40
C TYR A 642 -3.91 -6.32 -5.63
N SER A 643 -3.48 -5.08 -5.90
CA SER A 643 -3.96 -4.30 -7.07
C SER A 643 -3.65 -4.98 -8.41
N ASP A 644 -2.42 -5.50 -8.58
CA ASP A 644 -2.00 -6.22 -9.79
C ASP A 644 -2.89 -7.46 -10.04
N VAL A 645 -3.15 -8.23 -8.99
CA VAL A 645 -3.96 -9.46 -9.04
C VAL A 645 -5.43 -9.10 -9.29
N MET A 646 -5.97 -8.13 -8.55
CA MET A 646 -7.36 -7.67 -8.65
C MET A 646 -7.71 -7.22 -10.07
N LYS A 647 -6.87 -6.34 -10.65
CA LYS A 647 -6.96 -5.93 -12.06
C LYS A 647 -7.09 -7.14 -12.97
N THR A 648 -6.20 -8.12 -12.82
CA THR A 648 -6.16 -9.30 -13.69
C THR A 648 -7.42 -10.15 -13.53
N MET A 649 -7.92 -10.30 -12.31
CA MET A 649 -9.18 -11.00 -12.03
C MET A 649 -10.37 -10.26 -12.68
N TRP A 650 -10.57 -8.97 -12.39
CA TRP A 650 -11.67 -8.19 -12.97
C TRP A 650 -11.63 -8.17 -14.49
N PHE A 651 -10.45 -7.93 -15.08
CA PHE A 651 -10.23 -7.97 -16.52
C PHE A 651 -10.58 -9.35 -17.12
N THR A 652 -10.14 -10.43 -16.46
CA THR A 652 -10.40 -11.78 -16.94
C THR A 652 -11.87 -12.16 -16.87
N PHE A 653 -12.56 -11.77 -15.81
CA PHE A 653 -13.98 -12.07 -15.68
C PHE A 653 -14.85 -11.23 -16.62
N MET A 654 -14.47 -9.98 -16.91
CA MET A 654 -15.16 -9.16 -17.89
C MET A 654 -15.00 -9.67 -19.33
N TYR A 655 -13.78 -10.08 -19.73
CA TYR A 655 -13.50 -10.41 -21.14
C TYR A 655 -13.32 -11.89 -21.45
N GLY A 656 -13.30 -12.76 -20.44
CA GLY A 656 -13.02 -14.18 -20.64
C GLY A 656 -13.98 -14.87 -21.61
N THR A 657 -15.24 -14.45 -21.70
CA THR A 657 -16.21 -15.01 -22.66
C THR A 657 -15.86 -14.65 -24.12
N ALA A 658 -15.41 -13.41 -24.36
CA ALA A 658 -15.01 -12.97 -25.69
C ALA A 658 -13.62 -13.48 -26.08
N ILE A 659 -12.69 -13.53 -25.12
CA ILE A 659 -11.28 -13.89 -25.29
C ILE A 659 -10.91 -15.03 -24.33
N PRO A 660 -11.36 -16.29 -24.58
CA PRO A 660 -11.11 -17.42 -23.69
C PRO A 660 -9.62 -17.71 -23.48
N LEU A 661 -8.79 -17.47 -24.50
CA LEU A 661 -7.35 -17.63 -24.45
C LEU A 661 -6.70 -16.73 -23.38
N GLY A 662 -7.27 -15.54 -23.13
CA GLY A 662 -6.81 -14.64 -22.08
C GLY A 662 -6.94 -15.26 -20.68
N THR A 663 -8.01 -16.03 -20.44
CA THR A 663 -8.22 -16.72 -19.15
C THR A 663 -7.12 -17.76 -18.91
N LEU A 664 -6.72 -18.49 -19.95
CA LEU A 664 -5.61 -19.45 -19.88
C LEU A 664 -4.32 -18.74 -19.47
N PHE A 665 -3.97 -17.65 -20.16
CA PHE A 665 -2.77 -16.88 -19.84
C PHE A 665 -2.81 -16.29 -18.44
N SER A 666 -3.96 -15.81 -17.98
CA SER A 666 -4.08 -15.25 -16.62
C SER A 666 -3.96 -16.30 -15.53
N ALA A 667 -4.52 -17.50 -15.73
CA ALA A 667 -4.37 -18.60 -14.78
C ALA A 667 -2.89 -18.97 -14.58
N PHE A 668 -2.14 -19.14 -15.67
CA PHE A 668 -0.70 -19.42 -15.60
C PHE A 668 0.12 -18.21 -15.16
N GLY A 669 -0.27 -17.00 -15.56
CA GLY A 669 0.38 -15.75 -15.18
C GLY A 669 0.35 -15.55 -13.67
N ILE A 670 -0.82 -15.69 -13.04
CA ILE A 670 -0.96 -15.57 -11.58
C ILE A 670 -0.27 -16.75 -10.86
N LEU A 671 -0.27 -17.96 -11.43
CA LEU A 671 0.49 -19.09 -10.88
C LEU A 671 2.00 -18.80 -10.83
N ILE A 672 2.58 -18.29 -11.92
CA ILE A 672 4.00 -17.89 -11.95
C ILE A 672 4.21 -16.69 -11.00
N TYR A 673 3.28 -15.75 -10.97
CA TYR A 673 3.32 -14.59 -10.06
C TYR A 673 3.43 -15.04 -8.60
N TYR A 674 2.65 -16.04 -8.18
CA TYR A 674 2.68 -16.58 -6.82
C TYR A 674 4.10 -17.03 -6.42
N PHE A 675 4.73 -17.89 -7.23
CA PHE A 675 6.06 -18.41 -6.94
C PHE A 675 7.14 -17.32 -6.96
N VAL A 676 7.09 -16.44 -7.96
CA VAL A 676 8.03 -15.32 -8.10
C VAL A 676 7.89 -14.35 -6.93
N ASP A 677 6.67 -14.02 -6.53
CA ASP A 677 6.44 -13.10 -5.43
C ASP A 677 6.83 -13.71 -4.08
N TYR A 678 6.51 -14.98 -3.86
CA TYR A 678 6.93 -15.73 -2.67
C TYR A 678 8.46 -15.80 -2.56
N TYR A 679 9.16 -16.01 -3.69
CA TYR A 679 10.62 -15.92 -3.72
C TYR A 679 11.12 -14.52 -3.31
N ASN A 680 10.48 -13.48 -3.86
CA ASN A 680 10.90 -12.10 -3.63
C ASN A 680 10.70 -11.68 -2.17
N ILE A 681 9.58 -12.02 -1.52
CA ILE A 681 9.35 -11.67 -0.11
C ILE A 681 10.40 -12.33 0.81
N LEU A 682 10.77 -13.58 0.52
CA LEU A 682 11.73 -14.35 1.32
C LEU A 682 13.18 -13.94 1.11
N ARG A 683 13.56 -13.47 -0.10
CA ARG A 683 14.97 -13.34 -0.49
C ARG A 683 15.40 -11.96 -0.96
N ARG A 684 14.47 -11.12 -1.43
CA ARG A 684 14.79 -9.85 -2.11
C ARG A 684 14.03 -8.66 -1.55
N ARG A 685 13.37 -8.81 -0.41
CA ARG A 685 12.54 -7.77 0.18
C ARG A 685 12.71 -7.68 1.68
N THR A 686 12.46 -6.48 2.18
CA THR A 686 12.34 -6.20 3.60
C THR A 686 10.89 -5.84 3.90
N VAL A 687 10.34 -6.41 4.96
CA VAL A 687 9.00 -6.13 5.45
C VAL A 687 9.13 -5.18 6.64
N LYS A 688 8.52 -3.99 6.53
CA LYS A 688 8.61 -2.94 7.55
C LYS A 688 7.34 -2.74 8.35
N GLU A 689 6.21 -3.14 7.78
CA GLU A 689 4.89 -2.87 8.30
C GLU A 689 4.20 -4.21 8.55
N SER A 690 3.59 -4.35 9.73
CA SER A 690 2.58 -5.37 9.96
C SER A 690 1.26 -4.87 9.36
N ILE A 691 0.58 -5.73 8.62
CA ILE A 691 -0.68 -5.40 7.98
C ILE A 691 -1.77 -6.25 8.62
N SER A 692 -2.86 -5.62 9.02
CA SER A 692 -3.99 -6.30 9.64
C SER A 692 -4.81 -7.14 8.65
N ILE A 693 -5.61 -8.07 9.17
CA ILE A 693 -6.60 -8.84 8.41
C ILE A 693 -7.57 -7.95 7.63
N GLN A 694 -7.82 -6.72 8.10
CA GLN A 694 -8.78 -5.83 7.45
C GLN A 694 -8.44 -5.61 5.98
N LEU A 695 -7.15 -5.48 5.61
CA LEU A 695 -6.78 -5.36 4.20
C LEU A 695 -7.27 -6.58 3.41
N SER A 696 -6.96 -7.79 3.86
CA SER A 696 -7.32 -9.03 3.18
C SER A 696 -8.84 -9.20 3.03
N THR A 697 -9.61 -8.83 4.05
CA THR A 697 -11.08 -8.90 4.03
C THR A 697 -11.67 -7.96 2.98
N GLU A 698 -11.22 -6.71 2.96
CA GLU A 698 -11.63 -5.72 1.95
C GLU A 698 -11.22 -6.16 0.54
N MET A 699 -10.08 -6.83 0.39
CA MET A 699 -9.66 -7.39 -0.89
C MET A 699 -10.55 -8.55 -1.35
N ILE A 700 -11.11 -9.35 -0.44
CA ILE A 700 -12.07 -10.41 -0.80
C ILE A 700 -13.39 -9.79 -1.27
N GLU A 701 -13.88 -8.77 -0.56
CA GLU A 701 -15.07 -8.02 -0.97
C GLU A 701 -14.89 -7.37 -2.35
N MET A 702 -13.70 -6.80 -2.60
CA MET A 702 -13.34 -6.30 -3.92
C MET A 702 -13.25 -7.42 -4.97
N LEU A 703 -12.76 -8.60 -4.62
CA LEU A 703 -12.69 -9.74 -5.52
C LEU A 703 -14.07 -10.26 -5.89
N GLU A 704 -15.04 -10.23 -4.99
CA GLU A 704 -16.42 -10.68 -5.24
C GLU A 704 -17.12 -9.96 -6.40
N TYR A 705 -16.69 -8.73 -6.72
CA TYR A 705 -17.15 -8.03 -7.92
C TYR A 705 -16.85 -8.78 -9.23
N ILE A 706 -16.00 -9.82 -9.24
CA ILE A 706 -15.83 -10.70 -10.41
C ILE A 706 -17.15 -11.31 -10.88
N ILE A 707 -18.12 -11.53 -9.99
CA ILE A 707 -19.46 -12.04 -10.35
C ILE A 707 -20.21 -10.99 -11.17
N ALA A 708 -20.19 -9.73 -10.73
CA ALA A 708 -20.76 -8.61 -11.46
C ALA A 708 -20.04 -8.38 -12.79
N TRP A 709 -18.71 -8.40 -12.81
CA TRP A 709 -17.92 -8.26 -14.03
C TRP A 709 -18.16 -9.39 -15.03
N CYS A 710 -18.35 -10.62 -14.56
CA CYS A 710 -18.69 -11.76 -15.42
C CYS A 710 -20.05 -11.58 -16.09
N ALA A 711 -21.09 -11.25 -15.32
CA ALA A 711 -22.44 -11.05 -15.84
C ALA A 711 -22.50 -9.84 -16.79
N PHE A 712 -21.84 -8.74 -16.42
CA PHE A 712 -21.76 -7.52 -17.22
C PHE A 712 -21.01 -7.74 -18.53
N GLY A 713 -19.84 -8.38 -18.45
CA GLY A 713 -19.03 -8.73 -19.61
C GLY A 713 -19.78 -9.62 -20.59
N GLU A 714 -20.48 -10.64 -20.10
CA GLU A 714 -21.29 -11.53 -20.94
C GLU A 714 -22.42 -10.78 -21.64
N MET A 715 -23.24 -10.02 -20.90
CA MET A 715 -24.33 -9.24 -21.47
C MET A 715 -23.84 -8.26 -22.54
N ILE A 716 -22.74 -7.55 -22.26
CA ILE A 716 -22.13 -6.61 -23.19
C ILE A 716 -21.65 -7.32 -24.46
N MET A 717 -20.97 -8.45 -24.33
CA MET A 717 -20.43 -9.16 -25.48
C MET A 717 -21.56 -9.75 -26.33
N THR A 718 -22.56 -10.37 -25.70
CA THR A 718 -23.75 -10.86 -26.40
C THR A 718 -24.46 -9.72 -27.13
N TYR A 719 -24.69 -8.58 -26.47
CA TYR A 719 -25.31 -7.41 -27.12
C TYR A 719 -24.45 -6.84 -28.25
N THR A 720 -23.14 -6.78 -28.08
CA THR A 720 -22.22 -6.22 -29.07
C THR A 720 -22.23 -7.03 -30.36
N PHE A 721 -22.17 -8.37 -30.24
CA PHE A 721 -22.09 -9.29 -31.37
C PHE A 721 -23.45 -9.62 -32.01
N PHE A 722 -24.52 -9.76 -31.23
CA PHE A 722 -25.82 -10.24 -31.72
C PHE A 722 -26.92 -9.17 -31.76
N LYS A 723 -26.71 -8.01 -31.13
CA LYS A 723 -27.74 -6.96 -30.93
C LYS A 723 -28.99 -7.45 -30.18
N GLU A 724 -28.87 -8.57 -29.49
CA GLU A 724 -29.91 -9.17 -28.66
C GLU A 724 -29.36 -9.37 -27.25
N VAL A 725 -30.25 -9.29 -26.25
CA VAL A 725 -29.94 -9.59 -24.86
C VAL A 725 -30.71 -10.84 -24.47
N SER A 726 -30.01 -11.89 -24.04
CA SER A 726 -30.68 -13.12 -23.65
C SER A 726 -31.36 -12.96 -22.29
N LYS A 727 -32.39 -13.78 -22.03
CA LYS A 727 -33.05 -13.81 -20.72
C LYS A 727 -32.10 -14.29 -19.62
N ILE A 728 -31.13 -15.13 -19.96
CA ILE A 728 -30.11 -15.64 -19.04
C ILE A 728 -29.18 -14.50 -18.61
N ASP A 729 -28.76 -13.63 -19.55
CA ASP A 729 -27.90 -12.48 -19.23
C ASP A 729 -28.57 -11.52 -18.24
N ILE A 730 -29.86 -11.23 -18.45
CA ILE A 730 -30.65 -10.38 -17.53
C ILE A 730 -30.74 -11.03 -16.15
N LEU A 731 -31.01 -12.34 -16.10
CA LEU A 731 -31.06 -13.09 -14.84
C LEU A 731 -29.72 -13.06 -14.10
N LEU A 732 -28.60 -13.20 -14.83
CA LEU A 732 -27.25 -13.14 -14.28
C LEU A 732 -26.92 -11.77 -13.69
N ILE A 733 -27.31 -10.69 -14.37
CA ILE A 733 -27.13 -9.32 -13.84
C ILE A 733 -27.95 -9.11 -12.57
N VAL A 734 -29.21 -9.54 -12.55
CA VAL A 734 -30.05 -9.45 -11.35
C VAL A 734 -29.44 -10.25 -10.21
N LEU A 735 -28.99 -11.48 -10.47
CA LEU A 735 -28.32 -12.32 -9.47
C LEU A 735 -27.04 -11.67 -8.95
N ALA A 736 -26.21 -11.10 -9.83
CA ALA A 736 -24.98 -10.42 -9.44
C ALA A 736 -25.24 -9.19 -8.58
N ILE A 737 -26.25 -8.37 -8.91
CA ILE A 737 -26.65 -7.22 -8.09
C ILE A 737 -27.15 -7.69 -6.72
N LEU A 738 -28.00 -8.72 -6.67
CA LEU A 738 -28.47 -9.28 -5.41
C LEU A 738 -27.32 -9.81 -4.56
N TYR A 739 -26.39 -10.56 -5.16
CA TYR A 739 -25.21 -11.07 -4.49
C TYR A 739 -24.36 -9.96 -3.86
N GLN A 740 -24.12 -8.86 -4.59
CA GLN A 740 -23.32 -7.74 -4.09
C GLN A 740 -23.94 -7.00 -2.90
N GLN A 741 -25.25 -7.14 -2.68
CA GLN A 741 -25.94 -6.57 -1.53
C GLN A 741 -25.97 -7.52 -0.31
N LEU A 742 -25.53 -8.77 -0.46
CA LEU A 742 -25.52 -9.74 0.64
C LEU A 742 -24.32 -9.52 1.56
N PRO A 743 -24.49 -9.56 2.89
CA PRO A 743 -23.39 -9.54 3.83
C PRO A 743 -22.71 -10.92 3.84
N MET A 744 -21.84 -11.16 2.86
CA MET A 744 -21.21 -12.46 2.66
C MET A 744 -20.34 -12.92 3.84
N GLU A 745 -19.83 -11.98 4.63
CA GLU A 745 -19.09 -12.27 5.85
C GLU A 745 -19.99 -12.92 6.91
N ASP A 746 -21.10 -12.27 7.26
CA ASP A 746 -22.10 -12.78 8.20
C ASP A 746 -22.66 -14.14 7.74
N ILE A 747 -22.93 -14.29 6.44
CA ILE A 747 -23.39 -15.57 5.86
C ILE A 747 -22.34 -16.65 6.03
N SER A 748 -21.07 -16.33 5.74
CA SER A 748 -19.96 -17.25 5.93
C SER A 748 -19.82 -17.64 7.40
N GLU A 749 -19.95 -16.69 8.34
CA GLU A 749 -19.84 -16.91 9.79
C GLU A 749 -20.93 -17.84 10.28
N TYR A 750 -22.16 -17.59 9.85
CA TYR A 750 -23.30 -18.43 10.15
C TYR A 750 -23.17 -19.86 9.59
N LEU A 751 -22.70 -20.00 8.35
CA LEU A 751 -22.54 -21.32 7.71
C LEU A 751 -21.35 -22.12 8.26
N PHE A 752 -20.29 -21.42 8.66
CA PHE A 752 -19.02 -22.00 9.07
C PHE A 752 -18.46 -21.25 10.29
N PRO A 753 -19.05 -21.46 11.48
CA PRO A 753 -18.52 -20.89 12.71
C PRO A 753 -17.11 -21.43 12.95
N VAL A 754 -16.20 -20.54 13.34
CA VAL A 754 -14.83 -20.86 13.74
C VAL A 754 -14.78 -20.64 15.26
N GLU A 755 -14.40 -21.68 16.01
CA GLU A 755 -14.19 -21.55 17.45
C GLU A 755 -12.92 -20.72 17.67
N ASN A 756 -13.06 -19.60 18.38
CA ASN A 756 -11.91 -18.77 18.78
C ASN A 756 -11.53 -19.15 20.21
N ASN A 757 -10.37 -19.80 20.39
CA ASN A 757 -9.87 -20.09 21.73
C ASN A 757 -9.09 -18.89 22.23
N GLU A 758 -9.79 -17.93 22.84
CA GLU A 758 -9.15 -16.78 23.48
C GLU A 758 -8.18 -17.29 24.57
N GLU A 759 -6.88 -17.16 24.31
CA GLU A 759 -5.87 -17.50 25.29
C GLU A 759 -5.74 -16.34 26.30
N ILE A 760 -6.16 -16.57 27.54
CA ILE A 760 -6.08 -15.58 28.60
C ILE A 760 -4.63 -15.54 29.12
N LYS A 761 -3.77 -14.79 28.43
CA LYS A 761 -2.42 -14.44 28.93
C LYS A 761 -2.43 -13.03 29.53
N PRO A 762 -1.80 -12.79 30.69
CA PRO A 762 -1.64 -11.44 31.22
C PRO A 762 -0.67 -10.60 30.38
N TYR A 763 -0.92 -9.29 30.28
CA TYR A 763 -0.10 -8.32 29.56
C TYR A 763 1.35 -8.31 30.01
N ALA A 764 1.61 -8.54 31.31
CA ALA A 764 2.97 -8.61 31.83
C ALA A 764 3.78 -9.76 31.22
N GLU A 765 3.13 -10.88 30.87
CA GLU A 765 3.75 -12.02 30.22
C GLU A 765 3.90 -11.76 28.71
N GLY A 766 2.81 -11.33 28.03
CA GLY A 766 2.84 -11.04 26.60
C GLY A 766 3.77 -9.88 26.21
N SER A 767 3.88 -8.85 27.05
CA SER A 767 4.72 -7.68 26.73
C SER A 767 6.22 -7.95 26.65
N ALA A 768 6.67 -9.09 27.18
CA ALA A 768 8.04 -9.53 27.01
C ALA A 768 8.33 -10.09 25.60
N SER A 769 7.31 -10.59 24.90
CA SER A 769 7.41 -11.14 23.54
C SER A 769 7.05 -10.15 22.44
N PHE A 770 6.59 -8.94 22.78
CA PHE A 770 6.22 -7.97 21.75
C PHE A 770 7.44 -7.42 21.00
N ASP A 771 7.43 -7.57 19.67
CA ASP A 771 8.44 -6.99 18.79
C ASP A 771 8.45 -5.46 18.84
N THR A 772 7.26 -4.85 18.90
CA THR A 772 7.05 -3.41 19.01
C THR A 772 6.03 -3.05 20.10
N ASP A 773 5.95 -1.80 20.53
CA ASP A 773 4.86 -1.31 21.37
C ASP A 773 4.51 0.15 21.03
N TYR A 774 3.37 0.64 21.53
CA TYR A 774 2.92 1.99 21.21
C TYR A 774 3.88 3.09 21.70
N ASP A 775 4.67 2.87 22.75
CA ASP A 775 5.64 3.88 23.21
C ASP A 775 6.89 3.92 22.32
N ARG A 776 7.32 2.76 21.80
CA ARG A 776 8.47 2.62 20.89
C ARG A 776 8.16 3.17 19.50
N GLU A 777 6.91 3.12 19.06
CA GLU A 777 6.50 3.71 17.78
C GLU A 777 6.09 5.17 17.87
N ASN A 778 5.65 5.65 19.05
CA ASN A 778 5.27 7.04 19.26
C ASN A 778 6.50 7.96 19.20
N PRO A 779 6.57 8.92 18.24
CA PRO A 779 7.72 9.79 18.04
C PRO A 779 8.20 10.49 19.32
N VAL A 780 7.28 10.92 20.18
CA VAL A 780 7.59 11.66 21.41
C VAL A 780 8.23 10.77 22.49
N THR A 781 7.84 9.49 22.58
CA THR A 781 8.32 8.58 23.65
C THR A 781 9.35 7.57 23.17
N LYS A 782 9.57 7.47 21.85
CA LYS A 782 10.37 6.44 21.20
C LYS A 782 11.77 6.32 21.76
N HIS A 783 12.51 7.42 21.88
CA HIS A 783 13.88 7.42 22.37
C HIS A 783 14.00 6.84 23.79
N LYS A 784 13.13 7.30 24.69
CA LYS A 784 13.07 6.85 26.07
C LYS A 784 12.64 5.38 26.17
N ALA A 785 11.65 4.97 25.37
CA ALA A 785 11.14 3.60 25.34
C ALA A 785 12.18 2.60 24.84
N LEU A 786 12.89 2.93 23.76
CA LEU A 786 13.99 2.10 23.22
C LEU A 786 15.14 1.99 24.21
N ALA A 787 15.53 3.08 24.87
CA ALA A 787 16.59 3.05 25.88
C ALA A 787 16.21 2.15 27.08
N GLN A 788 14.95 2.19 27.52
CA GLN A 788 14.45 1.29 28.58
C GLN A 788 14.40 -0.18 28.12
N TRP A 789 13.96 -0.42 26.89
CA TRP A 789 13.93 -1.75 26.29
C TRP A 789 15.33 -2.38 26.22
N ASN A 790 16.31 -1.64 25.69
CA ASN A 790 17.69 -2.09 25.59
C ASN A 790 18.29 -2.41 26.97
N LYS A 791 18.03 -1.57 27.98
CA LYS A 791 18.44 -1.85 29.37
C LYS A 791 17.81 -3.13 29.93
N ARG A 792 16.54 -3.40 29.60
CA ARG A 792 15.86 -4.64 30.02
C ARG A 792 16.47 -5.87 29.35
N GLN A 793 16.74 -5.80 28.04
CA GLN A 793 17.37 -6.90 27.30
C GLN A 793 18.77 -7.21 27.84
N GLN A 794 19.61 -6.19 28.04
CA GLN A 794 20.93 -6.33 28.65
C GLN A 794 20.87 -6.95 30.07
N SER A 795 19.86 -6.57 30.85
CA SER A 795 19.65 -7.12 32.21
C SER A 795 19.16 -8.57 32.18
N ALA A 796 18.39 -8.95 31.16
CA ALA A 796 17.90 -10.31 30.96
C ALA A 796 19.01 -11.27 30.49
N GLU A 797 19.94 -10.78 29.66
CA GLU A 797 21.10 -11.56 29.19
C GLU A 797 22.17 -11.75 30.28
N ASN A 798 22.28 -10.80 31.19
CA ASN A 798 23.12 -10.88 32.38
C ASN A 798 22.28 -11.05 33.66
N PRO A 799 21.53 -12.17 33.82
CA PRO A 799 20.80 -12.39 35.04
C PRO A 799 21.83 -12.47 36.17
N ASN A 800 21.70 -11.54 37.12
CA ASN A 800 22.57 -11.41 38.27
C ASN A 800 22.89 -12.82 38.82
N PRO A 801 24.16 -13.17 39.13
CA PRO A 801 24.52 -14.50 39.59
C PRO A 801 23.68 -15.02 40.78
N LYS A 802 23.08 -14.12 41.58
CA LYS A 802 22.05 -14.47 42.58
C LYS A 802 20.75 -14.99 41.98
N ASN A 803 20.23 -14.39 40.90
CA ASN A 803 19.06 -14.88 40.17
C ASN A 803 19.37 -16.20 39.45
N LYS A 804 20.58 -16.37 38.90
CA LYS A 804 21.03 -17.68 38.42
C LYS A 804 21.03 -18.74 39.52
N LYS A 805 21.44 -18.39 40.75
CA LYS A 805 21.35 -19.30 41.90
C LYS A 805 19.90 -19.59 42.32
N ILE A 806 18.99 -18.62 42.26
CA ILE A 806 17.58 -18.83 42.60
C ILE A 806 16.89 -19.70 41.54
N LEU A 807 17.12 -19.44 40.24
CA LEU A 807 16.63 -20.28 39.15
C LEU A 807 17.23 -21.69 39.20
N ALA A 808 18.54 -21.82 39.42
CA ALA A 808 19.18 -23.12 39.61
C ALA A 808 18.71 -23.85 40.87
N GLN A 809 18.38 -23.13 41.96
CA GLN A 809 17.79 -23.73 43.15
C GLN A 809 16.34 -24.16 42.90
N GLN A 810 15.54 -23.39 42.15
CA GLN A 810 14.19 -23.79 41.76
C GLN A 810 14.19 -25.04 40.89
N ASP A 811 15.18 -25.19 40.00
CA ASP A 811 15.39 -26.41 39.22
C ASP A 811 15.91 -27.59 40.08
N GLU A 812 16.76 -27.34 41.10
CA GLU A 812 17.18 -28.36 42.08
C GLU A 812 16.04 -28.84 42.99
N PHE A 813 14.99 -28.03 43.20
CA PHE A 813 13.81 -28.41 43.99
C PHE A 813 12.73 -29.19 43.22
N GLY A 814 13.00 -29.59 41.98
CA GLY A 814 12.27 -30.71 41.34
C GLY A 814 10.83 -30.42 40.92
N TYR A 815 10.55 -29.24 40.34
CA TYR A 815 9.31 -29.01 39.58
C TYR A 815 9.41 -29.42 38.10
N ALA A 816 10.28 -30.39 37.79
CA ALA A 816 10.34 -31.02 36.48
C ALA A 816 9.62 -32.38 36.51
N GLY A 817 8.38 -32.40 36.02
CA GLY A 817 7.83 -33.55 35.32
C GLY A 817 6.85 -34.45 36.09
N ASP A 818 5.60 -34.00 36.25
CA ASP A 818 4.45 -34.90 36.12
C ASP A 818 3.74 -34.59 34.81
N GLY A 819 4.27 -35.17 33.72
CA GLY A 819 3.61 -35.25 32.43
C GLY A 819 2.43 -36.23 32.49
N HIS A 820 1.36 -35.88 33.19
CA HIS A 820 0.12 -36.66 33.22
C HIS A 820 -1.13 -35.84 33.55
N PHE A 821 -1.53 -34.94 32.65
CA PHE A 821 -2.95 -34.61 32.39
C PHE A 821 -3.01 -34.26 30.89
N GLY A 822 -3.67 -34.98 30.00
CA GLY A 822 -4.91 -35.73 30.15
C GLY A 822 -5.98 -34.98 29.36
N ARG A 823 -6.20 -35.39 28.11
CA ARG A 823 -7.35 -34.98 27.27
C ARG A 823 -8.62 -34.91 28.12
N ARG A 824 -9.31 -33.78 28.06
CA ARG A 824 -10.76 -33.74 27.93
C ARG A 824 -11.17 -32.50 27.17
#